data_AF-A0A511YLB4-F1
#
_entry.id   AF-A0A511YLB4-F1
#
_cell.length_a   1.000
_cell.length_b   1.000
_cell.length_c   1.000
_cell.angle_alpha   90.00
_cell.angle_beta   90.00
_cell.angle_gamma   90.00
#
_symmetry.space_group_name_H-M   'P 1'
#
loop_
_entity.id
_entity.type
_entity.pdbx_description
1 polymer ?
#
loop_
_entity_poly.entity_id
_entity_poly.type
_entity_poly.pdbx_seq_one_letter_code
_entity_poly.pdbx_strand_id
1 'polypeptide(L)'
;MPQNTTQASMPTSSDSKGLNVRPDLLPESFFYLEKGKTFNQGASEKFGSNGTMFRTTSKISSYNGKVYTICQGQVFLQPCGTDTTKVNVILKPFSQPIKGLAIKYIVYRGLKKSDFFSGSNDVINGLGSTGFVDVIRKEFTALYNMLGIAEPTFTAQFIGFPGSSSPQPASTLIDDYFLKVSKTQTTGTTTTEAEPAKAFELPMIPVGTHLGTVNGSIGIDIVLNEGDYTIANDPNPFQLNLDFARNPDHVLNQASGANDFQKKLIRETATQFLDVAAFYGLHTQGKGKIHLNDHSILQTVDQIAAQIVSFATAETTYLYIQGSRQRSYNFYGNHSLQGSMNNMKIGTAANNLSLQQFEQGWPVKELNAQPSLVIQLTTDNNDAAAMYVKQGVLHTDTDNEDYFIRGKNLLQEAGTGIDTNFTKPIAFSLSRTSGNKTVASFIQLIYEGKTLQITSETPGANPGDPVVTTSYNLKDIDDVFGLINVTPGIQTKPNTSELTYVIDPNLLLIDFQNKAGGKDIATVTTKKVEDQIMKNDTESLERVTYETLLNNIRQGFDGFYQSRSAYQDNSNGGTITYSDTINNFYSPEKPYYLHTEIFNDLEGNTITGLSIRTEEKTLPSKKLLGISKIENDKFILLINQYSLNNPKFYLKNELSDETIAYTSLEGIEYKKYSLCIIGENQTGGLEIIFPINSVYVTTIDNLVFTSNDYAKFYPKFSKEIIFKLDLF
;
A
#
# COMPACT_ATOMS: atom_id res chain seq x y z
N MET A 1 5.52 -8.89 -22.09
CA MET A 1 5.49 -7.49 -21.58
C MET A 1 4.95 -7.56 -20.16
N PRO A 2 5.65 -7.08 -19.12
CA PRO A 2 4.99 -6.77 -17.87
C PRO A 2 4.11 -5.55 -18.16
N GLN A 3 2.85 -5.80 -18.51
CA GLN A 3 1.86 -4.73 -18.59
C GLN A 3 1.66 -4.22 -17.18
N ASN A 4 1.82 -2.91 -16.99
CA ASN A 4 1.45 -2.21 -15.77
C ASN A 4 0.10 -2.77 -15.30
N THR A 5 0.08 -3.42 -14.14
CA THR A 5 -1.18 -3.76 -13.48
C THR A 5 -1.89 -2.44 -13.24
N THR A 6 -2.97 -2.18 -13.97
CA THR A 6 -3.84 -1.06 -13.64
C THR A 6 -4.54 -1.44 -12.34
N GLN A 7 -4.01 -1.00 -11.20
CA GLN A 7 -4.86 -0.87 -10.02
C GLN A 7 -5.92 0.16 -10.40
N ALA A 8 -7.08 -0.30 -10.84
CA ALA A 8 -8.17 0.59 -11.17
C ALA A 8 -8.65 1.23 -9.86
N SER A 9 -8.13 2.41 -9.52
CA SER A 9 -8.88 3.31 -8.66
C SER A 9 -10.17 3.67 -9.40
N MET A 10 -11.25 3.76 -8.64
CA MET A 10 -12.57 3.98 -9.20
C MET A 10 -12.68 5.40 -9.71
N PRO A 11 -13.15 5.64 -10.95
CA PRO A 11 -13.61 6.96 -11.32
C PRO A 11 -14.78 7.32 -10.39
N THR A 12 -14.67 8.42 -9.66
CA THR A 12 -15.78 8.93 -8.85
C THR A 12 -16.82 9.56 -9.78
N SER A 13 -18.08 9.39 -9.43
CA SER A 13 -19.11 10.35 -9.84
C SER A 13 -19.00 11.53 -8.89
N SER A 14 -18.85 12.74 -9.42
CA SER A 14 -19.08 13.94 -8.61
C SER A 14 -20.49 13.87 -8.02
N ASP A 15 -20.69 14.29 -6.77
CA ASP A 15 -22.04 14.54 -6.30
C ASP A 15 -22.72 15.62 -7.16
N SER A 16 -24.01 15.86 -6.94
CA SER A 16 -24.76 16.91 -7.65
C SER A 16 -24.21 18.33 -7.42
N LYS A 17 -23.16 18.48 -6.59
CA LYS A 17 -22.46 19.72 -6.25
C LYS A 17 -21.00 19.73 -6.72
N GLY A 18 -20.53 18.73 -7.49
CA GLY A 18 -19.17 18.70 -8.00
C GLY A 18 -18.11 18.19 -7.02
N LEU A 19 -18.50 17.56 -5.91
CA LEU A 19 -17.57 17.07 -4.88
C LEU A 19 -17.15 15.64 -5.17
N ASN A 20 -15.89 15.33 -4.88
CA ASN A 20 -15.43 13.94 -4.84
C ASN A 20 -16.17 13.20 -3.72
N VAL A 21 -16.70 12.04 -4.07
CA VAL A 21 -17.37 11.11 -3.16
C VAL A 21 -16.63 9.79 -3.20
N ARG A 22 -16.45 9.13 -2.06
CA ARG A 22 -15.91 7.77 -2.00
C ARG A 22 -16.81 6.88 -2.87
N PRO A 23 -16.27 6.30 -3.94
CA PRO A 23 -17.09 5.53 -4.86
C PRO A 23 -17.64 4.28 -4.16
N ASP A 24 -18.83 3.84 -4.57
CA ASP A 24 -19.40 2.58 -4.08
C ASP A 24 -18.48 1.43 -4.44
N LEU A 25 -18.29 0.49 -3.51
CA LEU A 25 -17.60 -0.75 -3.84
C LEU A 25 -18.44 -1.50 -4.88
N LEU A 26 -17.82 -1.81 -6.01
CA LEU A 26 -18.38 -2.65 -7.06
C LEU A 26 -17.57 -3.96 -7.14
N PRO A 27 -17.59 -4.80 -6.09
CA PRO A 27 -16.82 -6.02 -6.06
C PRO A 27 -17.43 -7.05 -7.02
N GLU A 28 -16.58 -7.63 -7.86
CA GLU A 28 -16.97 -8.66 -8.82
C GLU A 28 -15.92 -9.76 -8.83
N SER A 29 -16.32 -10.95 -8.43
CA SER A 29 -15.42 -12.08 -8.30
C SER A 29 -16.11 -13.41 -8.61
N PHE A 30 -15.31 -14.47 -8.69
CA PHE A 30 -15.81 -15.84 -8.82
C PHE A 30 -15.65 -16.59 -7.49
N PHE A 31 -16.63 -17.44 -7.16
CA PHE A 31 -16.51 -18.30 -5.97
C PHE A 31 -15.54 -19.45 -6.25
N TYR A 32 -14.48 -19.57 -5.46
CA TYR A 32 -13.37 -20.45 -5.79
C TYR A 32 -13.66 -21.95 -5.67
N LEU A 33 -14.72 -22.35 -4.95
CA LEU A 33 -15.10 -23.76 -4.80
C LEU A 33 -16.28 -24.10 -5.71
N GLU A 34 -16.32 -25.34 -6.19
CA GLU A 34 -17.42 -25.86 -7.00
C GLU A 34 -18.78 -25.77 -6.28
N LYS A 35 -19.76 -25.14 -6.94
CA LYS A 35 -21.14 -25.05 -6.45
C LYS A 35 -21.74 -26.44 -6.26
N GLY A 36 -22.49 -26.60 -5.17
CA GLY A 36 -23.15 -27.87 -4.82
C GLY A 36 -22.22 -28.89 -4.14
N LYS A 37 -20.91 -28.63 -4.06
CA LYS A 37 -20.01 -29.39 -3.18
C LYS A 37 -20.08 -28.82 -1.77
N THR A 38 -20.29 -29.70 -0.81
CA THR A 38 -20.28 -29.34 0.60
C THR A 38 -18.84 -29.17 1.08
N PHE A 39 -18.66 -28.20 1.97
CA PHE A 39 -17.45 -28.03 2.75
C PHE A 39 -17.84 -27.55 4.14
N ASN A 40 -16.93 -27.72 5.09
CA ASN A 40 -17.06 -27.17 6.44
C ASN A 40 -15.67 -26.84 6.94
N GLN A 41 -15.47 -25.61 7.42
CA GLN A 41 -14.21 -25.18 8.02
C GLN A 41 -14.25 -25.40 9.54
N GLY A 42 -13.22 -26.06 10.07
CA GLY A 42 -13.05 -26.17 11.52
C GLY A 42 -12.63 -24.85 12.17
N ALA A 43 -12.99 -24.65 13.44
CA ALA A 43 -12.63 -23.43 14.18
C ALA A 43 -11.10 -23.23 14.30
N SER A 44 -10.31 -24.31 14.34
CA SER A 44 -8.83 -24.25 14.34
C SER A 44 -8.21 -23.99 12.96
N GLU A 45 -9.02 -24.02 11.90
CA GLU A 45 -8.62 -23.91 10.50
C GLU A 45 -8.94 -22.53 9.91
N LYS A 46 -9.58 -21.66 10.71
CA LYS A 46 -10.07 -20.36 10.30
C LYS A 46 -8.97 -19.30 10.26
N PHE A 47 -9.14 -18.27 9.45
CA PHE A 47 -8.31 -17.07 9.52
C PHE A 47 -8.47 -16.37 10.88
N GLY A 48 -7.35 -15.98 11.49
CA GLY A 48 -7.36 -15.18 12.72
C GLY A 48 -6.38 -15.64 13.80
N SER A 49 -6.54 -15.02 14.96
CA SER A 49 -5.69 -15.24 16.14
C SER A 49 -5.97 -16.56 16.83
N ASN A 50 -4.89 -17.24 17.22
CA ASN A 50 -4.89 -18.36 18.15
C ASN A 50 -3.84 -18.12 19.24
N GLY A 51 -3.98 -17.00 19.96
CA GLY A 51 -3.03 -16.56 20.98
C GLY A 51 -1.78 -15.93 20.37
N THR A 52 -0.62 -16.56 20.53
CA THR A 52 0.67 -16.07 20.01
C THR A 52 0.89 -16.39 18.53
N MET A 53 -0.06 -17.08 17.90
CA MET A 53 -0.07 -17.41 16.48
C MET A 53 -1.24 -16.74 15.78
N PHE A 54 -1.06 -16.40 14.51
CA PHE A 54 -2.12 -15.88 13.64
C PHE A 54 -2.14 -16.66 12.34
N ARG A 55 -3.23 -17.36 12.10
CA ARG A 55 -3.40 -18.16 10.90
C ARG A 55 -3.83 -17.26 9.76
N THR A 56 -3.03 -17.20 8.70
CA THR A 56 -3.38 -16.45 7.48
C THR A 56 -4.09 -17.33 6.47
N THR A 57 -3.79 -18.64 6.46
CA THR A 57 -4.44 -19.57 5.55
C THR A 57 -5.79 -19.99 6.09
N SER A 58 -6.85 -19.61 5.37
CA SER A 58 -8.20 -20.12 5.60
C SER A 58 -8.25 -21.54 5.02
N LYS A 59 -8.22 -22.54 5.91
CA LYS A 59 -8.08 -23.95 5.54
C LYS A 59 -9.42 -24.67 5.66
N ILE A 60 -9.66 -25.62 4.76
CA ILE A 60 -10.76 -26.57 4.80
C ILE A 60 -10.11 -27.95 4.68
N SER A 61 -10.28 -28.82 5.68
CA SER A 61 -9.63 -30.15 5.67
C SER A 61 -10.41 -31.25 4.95
N SER A 62 -11.70 -31.02 4.67
CA SER A 62 -12.61 -32.04 4.12
C SER A 62 -13.35 -31.51 2.89
N TYR A 63 -12.62 -31.30 1.79
CA TYR A 63 -13.16 -30.88 0.50
C TYR A 63 -12.77 -31.83 -0.63
N ASN A 64 -13.75 -32.17 -1.47
CA ASN A 64 -13.57 -32.98 -2.66
C ASN A 64 -14.33 -32.33 -3.83
N GLY A 65 -13.60 -31.64 -4.70
CA GLY A 65 -14.22 -30.89 -5.79
C GLY A 65 -13.21 -30.11 -6.62
N LYS A 66 -13.75 -29.33 -7.55
CA LYS A 66 -12.98 -28.43 -8.42
C LYS A 66 -12.74 -27.07 -7.77
N VAL A 67 -11.58 -26.48 -8.07
CA VAL A 67 -11.17 -25.14 -7.63
C VAL A 67 -11.07 -24.22 -8.85
N TYR A 68 -11.54 -22.98 -8.70
CA TYR A 68 -11.63 -21.99 -9.77
C TYR A 68 -10.88 -20.69 -9.41
N THR A 69 -10.39 -19.98 -10.43
CA THR A 69 -9.79 -18.65 -10.26
C THR A 69 -10.83 -17.63 -9.80
N ILE A 70 -10.50 -16.82 -8.79
CA ILE A 70 -11.37 -15.77 -8.23
C ILE A 70 -11.47 -14.58 -9.19
N CYS A 71 -10.37 -14.24 -9.85
CA CYS A 71 -10.27 -13.17 -10.84
C CYS A 71 -9.30 -13.58 -11.95
N GLN A 72 -9.21 -12.75 -12.99
CA GLN A 72 -8.19 -12.90 -14.01
C GLN A 72 -6.82 -12.52 -13.46
N GLY A 73 -5.79 -13.32 -13.73
CA GLY A 73 -4.44 -13.02 -13.28
C GLY A 73 -3.36 -13.93 -13.84
N GLN A 74 -2.11 -13.54 -13.60
CA GLN A 74 -0.96 -14.36 -13.93
C GLN A 74 -0.78 -15.45 -12.87
N VAL A 75 -0.52 -16.69 -13.30
CA VAL A 75 -0.43 -17.84 -12.40
C VAL A 75 0.98 -18.40 -12.34
N PHE A 76 1.46 -18.63 -11.12
CA PHE A 76 2.73 -19.26 -10.82
C PHE A 76 2.50 -20.51 -9.96
N LEU A 77 2.99 -21.66 -10.42
CA LEU A 77 2.86 -22.94 -9.70
C LEU A 77 4.09 -23.21 -8.84
N GLN A 78 3.87 -23.64 -7.59
CA GLN A 78 4.92 -24.02 -6.67
C GLN A 78 4.63 -25.36 -5.98
N PRO A 79 5.64 -26.11 -5.52
CA PRO A 79 5.45 -27.29 -4.69
C PRO A 79 4.64 -27.00 -3.42
N CYS A 80 3.93 -27.98 -2.90
CA CYS A 80 3.15 -27.87 -1.66
C CYS A 80 3.89 -28.54 -0.48
N GLY A 81 4.88 -27.83 0.06
CA GLY A 81 5.73 -28.32 1.14
C GLY A 81 6.47 -29.60 0.73
N THR A 82 6.37 -30.63 1.57
CA THR A 82 6.94 -31.95 1.30
C THR A 82 5.97 -32.91 0.58
N ASP A 83 4.73 -32.50 0.32
CA ASP A 83 3.75 -33.33 -0.38
C ASP A 83 3.96 -33.26 -1.90
N THR A 84 4.61 -34.29 -2.44
CA THR A 84 4.94 -34.38 -3.87
C THR A 84 3.72 -34.62 -4.75
N THR A 85 2.55 -34.88 -4.17
CA THR A 85 1.29 -35.10 -4.90
C THR A 85 0.48 -33.82 -5.06
N LYS A 86 0.93 -32.72 -4.45
CA LYS A 86 0.22 -31.45 -4.42
C LYS A 86 1.06 -30.28 -4.91
N VAL A 87 0.37 -29.26 -5.39
CA VAL A 87 0.92 -27.97 -5.80
C VAL A 87 0.12 -26.82 -5.19
N ASN A 88 0.81 -25.71 -4.96
CA ASN A 88 0.20 -24.42 -4.65
C ASN A 88 0.15 -23.58 -5.93
N VAL A 89 -0.94 -22.84 -6.09
CA VAL A 89 -1.16 -21.92 -7.20
C VAL A 89 -1.13 -20.50 -6.64
N ILE A 90 -0.20 -19.69 -7.11
CA ILE A 90 -0.08 -18.27 -6.74
C ILE A 90 -0.59 -17.46 -7.92
N LEU A 91 -1.67 -16.70 -7.71
CA LEU A 91 -2.28 -15.84 -8.72
C LEU A 91 -2.00 -14.37 -8.38
N LYS A 92 -1.30 -13.64 -9.26
CA LYS A 92 -1.19 -12.17 -9.20
C LYS A 92 -2.34 -11.58 -10.03
N PRO A 93 -3.30 -10.86 -9.41
CA PRO A 93 -4.44 -10.32 -10.14
C PRO A 93 -3.99 -9.36 -11.25
N PHE A 94 -4.50 -9.58 -12.46
CA PHE A 94 -4.40 -8.61 -13.55
C PHE A 94 -5.51 -7.57 -13.43
N SER A 95 -6.71 -8.03 -13.05
CA SER A 95 -7.83 -7.18 -12.68
C SER A 95 -8.17 -7.39 -11.21
N GLN A 96 -8.23 -6.29 -10.45
CA GLN A 96 -8.57 -6.33 -9.03
C GLN A 96 -10.06 -6.69 -8.86
N PRO A 97 -10.41 -7.78 -8.14
CA PRO A 97 -11.80 -8.20 -7.95
C PRO A 97 -12.61 -7.23 -7.07
N ILE A 98 -11.92 -6.41 -6.28
CA ILE A 98 -12.53 -5.37 -5.44
C ILE A 98 -11.74 -4.08 -5.68
N LYS A 99 -12.34 -3.12 -6.41
CA LYS A 99 -11.72 -1.81 -6.63
C LYS A 99 -11.56 -1.07 -5.30
N GLY A 100 -10.38 -0.48 -5.08
CA GLY A 100 -10.03 0.17 -3.80
C GLY A 100 -9.38 -0.76 -2.76
N LEU A 101 -9.36 -2.08 -3.00
CA LEU A 101 -8.62 -3.06 -2.21
C LEU A 101 -7.54 -3.69 -3.08
N ALA A 102 -6.29 -3.24 -2.93
CA ALA A 102 -5.18 -3.77 -3.71
C ALA A 102 -4.76 -5.15 -3.20
N ILE A 103 -5.11 -6.20 -3.94
CA ILE A 103 -4.67 -7.58 -3.69
C ILE A 103 -3.41 -7.84 -4.50
N LYS A 104 -2.34 -8.26 -3.82
CA LYS A 104 -1.06 -8.63 -4.41
C LYS A 104 -1.10 -10.05 -4.96
N TYR A 105 -1.52 -11.01 -4.12
CA TYR A 105 -1.62 -12.42 -4.51
C TYR A 105 -2.86 -13.08 -3.93
N ILE A 106 -3.39 -14.05 -4.66
CA ILE A 106 -4.31 -15.07 -4.15
C ILE A 106 -3.58 -16.41 -4.22
N VAL A 107 -3.38 -17.05 -3.07
CA VAL A 107 -2.64 -18.32 -2.98
C VAL A 107 -3.62 -19.45 -2.71
N TYR A 108 -3.77 -20.38 -3.67
CA TYR A 108 -4.53 -21.60 -3.51
C TYR A 108 -3.58 -22.73 -3.11
N ARG A 109 -3.82 -23.36 -1.97
CA ARG A 109 -2.90 -24.36 -1.39
C ARG A 109 -3.45 -25.78 -1.49
N GLY A 110 -2.66 -26.70 -2.03
CA GLY A 110 -2.94 -28.13 -1.97
C GLY A 110 -3.79 -28.71 -3.11
N LEU A 111 -3.70 -28.17 -4.33
CA LEU A 111 -4.32 -28.75 -5.52
C LEU A 111 -3.54 -30.00 -5.97
N LYS A 112 -4.21 -30.98 -6.59
CA LYS A 112 -3.53 -32.19 -7.07
C LYS A 112 -2.54 -31.88 -8.19
N LYS A 113 -1.28 -32.28 -8.00
CA LYS A 113 -0.21 -32.14 -9.00
C LYS A 113 -0.58 -32.82 -10.32
N SER A 114 -1.20 -34.01 -10.25
CA SER A 114 -1.58 -34.81 -11.41
C SER A 114 -2.57 -34.14 -12.36
N ASP A 115 -3.27 -33.09 -11.93
CA ASP A 115 -4.22 -32.36 -12.77
C ASP A 115 -3.49 -31.42 -13.75
N PHE A 116 -2.27 -31.01 -13.41
CA PHE A 116 -1.46 -30.06 -14.20
C PHE A 116 -0.45 -30.77 -15.10
N PHE A 117 0.29 -31.73 -14.53
CA PHE A 117 1.38 -32.43 -15.21
C PHE A 117 1.66 -33.80 -14.58
N SER A 118 2.35 -34.66 -15.33
CA SER A 118 2.61 -36.04 -14.94
C SER A 118 3.96 -36.57 -15.43
N GLY A 119 4.34 -37.75 -14.90
CA GLY A 119 5.59 -38.43 -15.23
C GLY A 119 6.81 -37.86 -14.49
N SER A 120 7.98 -38.47 -14.71
CA SER A 120 9.24 -38.07 -14.05
C SER A 120 9.78 -36.71 -14.51
N ASN A 121 9.34 -36.24 -15.68
CA ASN A 121 9.78 -34.98 -16.28
C ASN A 121 8.74 -33.86 -16.14
N ASP A 122 7.67 -34.09 -15.36
CA ASP A 122 6.60 -33.11 -15.14
C ASP A 122 6.06 -32.54 -16.47
N VAL A 123 5.69 -33.42 -17.40
CA VAL A 123 5.13 -33.04 -18.70
C VAL A 123 3.72 -32.53 -18.49
N ILE A 124 3.41 -31.34 -19.02
CA ILE A 124 2.07 -30.73 -18.95
C ILE A 124 1.06 -31.71 -19.53
N ASN A 125 -0.11 -31.85 -18.91
CA ASN A 125 -1.13 -32.76 -19.41
C ASN A 125 -1.72 -32.30 -20.76
N GLY A 126 -2.48 -33.17 -21.42
CA GLY A 126 -3.21 -32.85 -22.65
C GLY A 126 -4.48 -32.02 -22.39
N LEU A 127 -5.08 -31.51 -23.48
CA LEU A 127 -6.37 -30.82 -23.43
C LEU A 127 -7.45 -31.68 -22.76
N GLY A 128 -8.38 -31.04 -22.05
CA GLY A 128 -9.47 -31.65 -21.30
C GLY A 128 -9.16 -31.99 -19.85
N SER A 129 -7.91 -31.80 -19.39
CA SER A 129 -7.50 -32.11 -18.01
C SER A 129 -8.06 -31.11 -17.01
N THR A 130 -7.77 -29.83 -17.22
CA THR A 130 -8.33 -28.70 -16.47
C THR A 130 -8.48 -27.50 -17.41
N GLY A 131 -9.27 -26.50 -17.01
CA GLY A 131 -9.37 -25.26 -17.78
C GLY A 131 -8.04 -24.52 -17.85
N PHE A 132 -7.23 -24.60 -16.78
CA PHE A 132 -5.87 -24.07 -16.77
C PHE A 132 -4.98 -24.73 -17.84
N VAL A 133 -4.94 -26.07 -17.87
CA VAL A 133 -4.15 -26.83 -18.86
C VAL A 133 -4.61 -26.50 -20.28
N ASP A 134 -5.92 -26.37 -20.49
CA ASP A 134 -6.48 -26.02 -21.80
C ASP A 134 -6.00 -24.65 -22.30
N VAL A 135 -5.96 -23.65 -21.43
CA VAL A 135 -5.48 -22.30 -21.76
C VAL A 135 -4.01 -22.35 -22.15
N ILE A 136 -3.14 -22.88 -21.28
CA ILE A 136 -1.70 -22.83 -21.51
C ILE A 136 -1.27 -23.70 -22.70
N ARG A 137 -1.95 -24.82 -22.96
CA ARG A 137 -1.67 -25.68 -24.12
C ARG A 137 -2.01 -24.97 -25.42
N LYS A 138 -3.17 -24.29 -25.46
CA LYS A 138 -3.57 -23.50 -26.64
C LYS A 138 -2.57 -22.39 -26.93
N GLU A 139 -2.14 -21.66 -25.90
CA GLU A 139 -1.15 -20.58 -26.04
C GLU A 139 0.21 -21.10 -26.50
N PHE A 140 0.68 -22.20 -25.90
CA PHE A 140 1.96 -22.82 -26.26
C PHE A 140 1.95 -23.30 -27.72
N THR A 141 0.96 -24.10 -28.12
CA THR A 141 0.84 -24.57 -29.50
C THR A 141 0.65 -23.42 -30.49
N ALA A 142 -0.10 -22.37 -30.15
CA ALA A 142 -0.27 -21.19 -30.99
C ALA A 142 1.06 -20.45 -31.24
N LEU A 143 1.90 -20.30 -30.21
CA LEU A 143 3.22 -19.68 -30.33
C LEU A 143 4.11 -20.46 -31.33
N TYR A 144 4.24 -21.77 -31.17
CA TYR A 144 5.09 -22.58 -32.05
C TYR A 144 4.56 -22.66 -33.49
N ASN A 145 3.23 -22.73 -33.65
CA ASN A 145 2.60 -22.63 -34.98
C ASN A 145 2.88 -21.27 -35.64
N MET A 146 2.82 -20.17 -34.89
CA MET A 146 3.14 -18.82 -35.38
C MET A 146 4.60 -18.70 -35.81
N LEU A 147 5.51 -19.31 -35.04
CA LEU A 147 6.94 -19.32 -35.35
C LEU A 147 7.31 -20.28 -36.49
N GLY A 148 6.42 -21.19 -36.89
CA GLY A 148 6.67 -22.17 -37.95
C GLY A 148 7.73 -23.21 -37.61
N ILE A 149 7.94 -23.48 -36.32
CA ILE A 149 8.94 -24.44 -35.83
C ILE A 149 8.24 -25.58 -35.05
N ALA A 150 8.93 -26.72 -34.93
CA ALA A 150 8.38 -27.88 -34.22
C ALA A 150 8.15 -27.56 -32.73
N GLU A 151 6.96 -27.92 -32.22
CA GLU A 151 6.62 -27.79 -30.80
C GLU A 151 7.51 -28.73 -29.95
N PRO A 152 8.30 -28.21 -29.00
CA PRO A 152 9.06 -29.04 -28.08
C PRO A 152 8.16 -29.67 -27.02
N THR A 153 8.69 -30.63 -26.25
CA THR A 153 7.95 -31.21 -25.13
C THR A 153 7.63 -30.13 -24.08
N PHE A 154 6.35 -29.81 -23.91
CA PHE A 154 5.90 -28.83 -22.92
C PHE A 154 5.96 -29.39 -21.49
N THR A 155 7.02 -29.04 -20.76
CA THR A 155 7.23 -29.40 -19.35
C THR A 155 6.84 -28.28 -18.39
N ALA A 156 6.59 -28.60 -17.12
CA ALA A 156 6.21 -27.62 -16.10
C ALA A 156 7.25 -26.50 -15.87
N GLN A 157 8.53 -26.72 -16.22
CA GLN A 157 9.55 -25.67 -16.17
C GLN A 157 9.23 -24.47 -17.09
N PHE A 158 8.53 -24.68 -18.21
CA PHE A 158 8.11 -23.61 -19.13
C PHE A 158 7.06 -22.67 -18.54
N ILE A 159 6.44 -23.04 -17.41
CA ILE A 159 5.50 -22.20 -16.65
C ILE A 159 6.03 -21.89 -15.24
N GLY A 160 7.34 -22.04 -15.04
CA GLY A 160 8.04 -21.65 -13.81
C GLY A 160 8.01 -22.65 -12.66
N PHE A 161 7.50 -23.87 -12.86
CA PHE A 161 7.61 -24.90 -11.82
C PHE A 161 9.08 -25.34 -11.65
N PRO A 162 9.59 -25.50 -10.41
CA PRO A 162 11.00 -25.85 -10.18
C PRO A 162 11.34 -27.22 -10.78
N GLY A 163 12.54 -27.34 -11.34
CA GLY A 163 13.05 -28.57 -11.92
C GLY A 163 14.49 -28.85 -11.51
N SER A 164 14.99 -30.06 -11.80
CA SER A 164 16.37 -30.45 -11.46
C SER A 164 17.44 -29.59 -12.14
N SER A 165 17.16 -29.11 -13.35
CA SER A 165 17.98 -28.17 -14.13
C SER A 165 17.77 -26.71 -13.77
N SER A 166 16.76 -26.40 -12.95
CA SER A 166 16.29 -25.05 -12.63
C SER A 166 15.81 -24.99 -11.17
N PRO A 167 16.74 -25.12 -10.20
CA PRO A 167 16.40 -25.04 -8.79
C PRO A 167 16.01 -23.61 -8.40
N GLN A 168 15.04 -23.49 -7.51
CA GLN A 168 14.52 -22.21 -7.02
C GLN A 168 14.72 -22.12 -5.50
N PRO A 169 15.67 -21.30 -5.01
CA PRO A 169 15.91 -21.13 -3.58
C PRO A 169 14.66 -20.67 -2.85
N ALA A 170 14.44 -21.19 -1.64
CA ALA A 170 13.21 -20.94 -0.92
C ALA A 170 13.11 -19.50 -0.37
N SER A 171 14.26 -18.86 -0.15
CA SER A 171 14.38 -17.45 0.24
C SER A 171 14.11 -16.45 -0.89
N THR A 172 14.00 -16.89 -2.15
CA THR A 172 13.74 -15.99 -3.29
C THR A 172 12.33 -15.38 -3.18
N LEU A 173 12.20 -14.08 -3.45
CA LEU A 173 10.91 -13.39 -3.38
C LEU A 173 9.97 -13.86 -4.48
N ILE A 174 8.66 -13.85 -4.23
CA ILE A 174 7.66 -14.19 -5.25
C ILE A 174 7.69 -13.15 -6.40
N ASP A 175 7.88 -11.87 -6.06
CA ASP A 175 7.95 -10.77 -7.02
C ASP A 175 9.12 -10.92 -8.01
N ASP A 176 10.21 -11.57 -7.62
CA ASP A 176 11.36 -11.83 -8.49
C ASP A 176 11.01 -12.69 -9.71
N TYR A 177 9.86 -13.37 -9.69
CA TYR A 177 9.32 -14.16 -10.81
C TYR A 177 8.23 -13.42 -11.57
N PHE A 178 7.38 -12.65 -10.90
CA PHE A 178 6.30 -11.87 -11.56
C PHE A 178 6.80 -10.58 -12.23
N LEU A 179 7.85 -9.95 -11.68
CA LEU A 179 8.40 -8.67 -12.14
C LEU A 179 9.71 -8.84 -12.93
N LYS A 180 10.06 -10.08 -13.28
CA LYS A 180 11.29 -10.35 -14.02
C LYS A 180 11.29 -9.68 -15.40
N VAL A 181 12.49 -9.33 -15.84
CA VAL A 181 12.77 -8.96 -17.24
C VAL A 181 13.72 -9.99 -17.80
N SER A 182 13.39 -10.54 -18.96
CA SER A 182 14.25 -11.52 -19.64
C SER A 182 15.59 -10.87 -19.97
N LYS A 183 16.67 -11.53 -19.57
CA LYS A 183 18.04 -11.04 -19.75
C LYS A 183 18.77 -12.03 -20.62
N THR A 184 19.35 -11.55 -21.71
CA THR A 184 20.18 -12.39 -22.57
C THR A 184 21.65 -12.07 -22.38
N GLN A 185 22.49 -13.09 -22.42
CA GLN A 185 23.93 -12.99 -22.45
C GLN A 185 24.43 -13.59 -23.75
N THR A 186 25.32 -12.88 -24.45
CA THR A 186 25.99 -13.40 -25.64
C THR A 186 27.41 -13.82 -25.27
N THR A 187 27.71 -15.10 -25.45
CA THR A 187 29.06 -15.65 -25.30
C THR A 187 29.50 -16.19 -26.66
N GLY A 188 30.47 -15.54 -27.30
CA GLY A 188 30.84 -15.85 -28.69
C GLY A 188 29.71 -15.50 -29.66
N THR A 189 29.18 -16.49 -30.37
CA THR A 189 28.06 -16.34 -31.31
C THR A 189 26.71 -16.82 -30.75
N THR A 190 26.68 -17.28 -29.50
CA THR A 190 25.48 -17.86 -28.88
C THR A 190 24.90 -16.88 -27.89
N THR A 191 23.62 -16.56 -28.06
CA THR A 191 22.83 -15.76 -27.12
C THR A 191 21.95 -16.70 -26.30
N THR A 192 22.10 -16.70 -24.99
CA THR A 192 21.32 -17.50 -24.05
C THR A 192 20.66 -16.62 -23.01
N GLU A 193 19.59 -17.10 -22.37
CA GLU A 193 19.05 -16.44 -21.18
C GLU A 193 20.11 -16.47 -20.06
N ALA A 194 20.42 -15.31 -19.49
CA ALA A 194 21.41 -15.13 -18.43
C ALA A 194 20.95 -15.75 -17.10
N GLU A 195 19.64 -15.88 -16.90
CA GLU A 195 19.02 -16.47 -15.72
C GLU A 195 18.15 -17.67 -16.13
N PRO A 196 18.74 -18.85 -16.42
CA PRO A 196 18.00 -20.03 -16.86
C PRO A 196 16.85 -20.41 -15.90
N ALA A 197 17.02 -20.15 -14.60
CA ALA A 197 16.01 -20.41 -13.58
C ALA A 197 14.74 -19.56 -13.74
N LYS A 198 14.83 -18.47 -14.51
CA LYS A 198 13.75 -17.54 -14.82
C LYS A 198 13.41 -17.50 -16.30
N ALA A 199 13.92 -18.44 -17.12
CA ALA A 199 13.68 -18.52 -18.56
C ALA A 199 12.29 -19.12 -18.89
N PHE A 200 11.21 -18.41 -18.54
CA PHE A 200 9.83 -18.84 -18.79
C PHE A 200 8.88 -17.64 -18.87
N GLU A 201 7.62 -17.84 -19.23
CA GLU A 201 6.58 -16.82 -19.11
C GLU A 201 5.44 -17.35 -18.24
N LEU A 202 4.92 -16.50 -17.35
CA LEU A 202 3.81 -16.89 -16.47
C LEU A 202 2.49 -16.76 -17.24
N PRO A 203 1.65 -17.81 -17.29
CA PRO A 203 0.41 -17.79 -18.05
C PRO A 203 -0.62 -16.84 -17.45
N MET A 204 -1.36 -16.14 -18.32
CA MET A 204 -2.51 -15.31 -17.95
C MET A 204 -3.78 -16.17 -17.96
N ILE A 205 -4.43 -16.30 -16.82
CA ILE A 205 -5.57 -17.19 -16.65
C ILE A 205 -6.86 -16.39 -16.47
N PRO A 206 -7.92 -16.62 -17.26
CA PRO A 206 -9.21 -15.94 -17.10
C PRO A 206 -9.87 -16.23 -15.75
N VAL A 207 -10.76 -15.33 -15.32
CA VAL A 207 -11.65 -15.53 -14.16
C VAL A 207 -12.53 -16.78 -14.34
N GLY A 208 -12.83 -17.50 -13.25
CA GLY A 208 -13.69 -18.68 -13.28
C GLY A 208 -13.10 -19.89 -14.00
N THR A 209 -11.80 -19.88 -14.30
CA THR A 209 -11.12 -21.01 -14.93
C THR A 209 -10.92 -22.13 -13.91
N HIS A 210 -11.31 -23.36 -14.26
CA HIS A 210 -11.02 -24.54 -13.45
C HIS A 210 -9.51 -24.76 -13.38
N LEU A 211 -8.92 -24.48 -12.21
CA LEU A 211 -7.50 -24.62 -11.92
C LEU A 211 -7.11 -26.10 -11.80
N GLY A 212 -7.83 -26.81 -10.94
CA GLY A 212 -7.61 -28.23 -10.65
C GLY A 212 -8.54 -28.73 -9.55
N THR A 213 -8.30 -29.95 -9.10
CA THR A 213 -9.13 -30.64 -8.10
C THR A 213 -8.41 -30.82 -6.78
N VAL A 214 -9.20 -31.03 -5.73
CA VAL A 214 -8.73 -31.32 -4.37
C VAL A 214 -9.30 -32.67 -3.93
N ASN A 215 -8.48 -33.43 -3.19
CA ASN A 215 -8.95 -34.57 -2.40
C ASN A 215 -8.41 -34.41 -0.97
N GLY A 216 -9.29 -34.05 -0.03
CA GLY A 216 -8.94 -33.75 1.34
C GLY A 216 -8.85 -32.25 1.60
N SER A 217 -7.65 -31.72 1.86
CA SER A 217 -7.50 -30.34 2.32
C SER A 217 -7.15 -29.34 1.20
N ILE A 218 -7.79 -28.17 1.27
CA ILE A 218 -7.49 -26.96 0.51
C ILE A 218 -7.26 -25.79 1.47
N GLY A 219 -6.32 -24.91 1.15
CA GLY A 219 -6.13 -23.63 1.83
C GLY A 219 -6.22 -22.46 0.86
N ILE A 220 -6.58 -21.29 1.37
CA ILE A 220 -6.53 -20.04 0.62
C ILE A 220 -5.97 -18.89 1.47
N ASP A 221 -5.08 -18.09 0.88
CA ASP A 221 -4.68 -16.79 1.42
C ASP A 221 -5.01 -15.69 0.39
N ILE A 222 -5.50 -14.56 0.89
CA ILE A 222 -5.65 -13.33 0.13
C ILE A 222 -4.64 -12.33 0.70
N VAL A 223 -3.59 -12.04 -0.07
CA VAL A 223 -2.47 -11.18 0.32
C VAL A 223 -2.69 -9.78 -0.25
N LEU A 224 -2.69 -8.77 0.59
CA LEU A 224 -2.83 -7.35 0.23
C LEU A 224 -1.50 -6.78 -0.26
N ASN A 225 -1.57 -5.71 -1.05
CA ASN A 225 -0.39 -5.08 -1.64
C ASN A 225 0.25 -4.03 -0.72
N GLU A 226 1.53 -4.21 -0.45
CA GLU A 226 2.39 -3.26 0.27
C GLU A 226 3.42 -2.55 -0.64
N GLY A 227 3.36 -2.79 -1.95
CA GLY A 227 4.20 -2.18 -2.97
C GLY A 227 5.05 -3.20 -3.73
N ASP A 228 5.57 -2.76 -4.88
CA ASP A 228 6.43 -3.54 -5.77
C ASP A 228 7.90 -3.07 -5.62
N TYR A 229 8.40 -3.07 -4.39
CA TYR A 229 9.76 -2.67 -4.03
C TYR A 229 10.31 -3.51 -2.88
N THR A 230 11.62 -3.46 -2.66
CA THR A 230 12.31 -4.12 -1.56
C THR A 230 13.01 -3.08 -0.69
N ILE A 231 13.17 -3.41 0.59
CA ILE A 231 13.89 -2.59 1.57
C ILE A 231 15.15 -3.34 1.96
N ALA A 232 16.30 -2.69 1.86
CA ALA A 232 17.55 -3.27 2.33
C ALA A 232 17.52 -3.42 3.85
N ASN A 233 17.96 -4.57 4.36
CA ASN A 233 18.03 -4.88 5.79
C ASN A 233 16.67 -4.84 6.53
N ASP A 234 15.56 -5.18 5.85
CA ASP A 234 14.25 -5.26 6.50
C ASP A 234 14.31 -6.18 7.74
N PRO A 235 14.05 -5.65 8.95
CA PRO A 235 14.13 -6.41 10.18
C PRO A 235 12.94 -7.34 10.36
N ASN A 236 11.88 -7.21 9.54
CA ASN A 236 10.74 -8.10 9.58
C ASN A 236 11.18 -9.53 9.20
N PRO A 237 11.07 -10.51 10.11
CA PRO A 237 11.42 -11.89 9.82
C PRO A 237 10.54 -12.53 8.73
N PHE A 238 9.35 -11.98 8.49
CA PHE A 238 8.45 -12.45 7.46
C PHE A 238 8.75 -11.78 6.11
N GLN A 239 8.79 -12.59 5.05
CA GLN A 239 8.90 -12.13 3.67
C GLN A 239 7.98 -12.94 2.76
N LEU A 240 7.44 -12.30 1.71
CA LEU A 240 6.66 -12.95 0.66
C LEU A 240 7.58 -13.69 -0.33
N ASN A 241 8.22 -14.76 0.16
CA ASN A 241 9.18 -15.58 -0.57
C ASN A 241 8.61 -16.96 -0.94
N LEU A 242 9.42 -17.81 -1.57
CA LEU A 242 9.01 -19.16 -1.96
C LEU A 242 8.78 -20.10 -0.77
N ASP A 243 9.40 -19.87 0.40
CA ASP A 243 9.06 -20.60 1.63
C ASP A 243 7.61 -20.38 2.03
N PHE A 244 7.16 -19.11 2.02
CA PHE A 244 5.74 -18.78 2.20
C PHE A 244 4.87 -19.39 1.09
N ALA A 245 5.26 -19.26 -0.18
CA ALA A 245 4.50 -19.75 -1.33
C ALA A 245 4.29 -21.28 -1.30
N ARG A 246 5.30 -22.02 -0.83
CA ARG A 246 5.30 -23.49 -0.80
C ARG A 246 4.61 -24.07 0.42
N ASN A 247 4.43 -23.32 1.49
CA ASN A 247 3.84 -23.84 2.72
C ASN A 247 2.42 -24.43 2.45
N PRO A 248 2.07 -25.66 2.88
CA PRO A 248 0.70 -26.16 2.76
C PRO A 248 -0.30 -25.40 3.66
N ASP A 249 0.18 -24.77 4.73
CA ASP A 249 -0.63 -24.11 5.74
C ASP A 249 0.17 -23.00 6.45
N HIS A 250 -0.11 -21.73 6.14
CA HIS A 250 0.66 -20.62 6.67
C HIS A 250 0.07 -20.03 7.96
N VAL A 251 0.94 -19.86 8.95
CA VAL A 251 0.65 -19.30 10.27
C VAL A 251 1.82 -18.39 10.68
N LEU A 252 1.51 -17.15 11.01
CA LEU A 252 2.44 -16.22 11.64
C LEU A 252 2.65 -16.63 13.10
N ASN A 253 3.89 -16.69 13.54
CA ASN A 253 4.24 -17.05 14.91
C ASN A 253 5.14 -15.98 15.52
N GLN A 254 4.66 -15.29 16.55
CA GLN A 254 5.42 -14.24 17.22
C GLN A 254 6.75 -14.75 17.77
N ALA A 255 6.85 -16.03 18.15
CA ALA A 255 8.08 -16.62 18.66
C ALA A 255 9.22 -16.70 17.62
N SER A 256 8.93 -16.48 16.33
CA SER A 256 9.97 -16.39 15.29
C SER A 256 10.77 -15.07 15.33
N GLY A 257 10.28 -14.04 16.03
CA GLY A 257 10.99 -12.79 16.23
C GLY A 257 12.01 -12.90 17.36
N ALA A 258 13.27 -12.50 17.10
CA ALA A 258 14.34 -12.60 18.08
C ALA A 258 14.23 -11.56 19.21
N ASN A 259 13.59 -10.42 18.96
CA ASN A 259 13.38 -9.35 19.93
C ASN A 259 11.94 -8.81 19.88
N ASP A 260 11.55 -7.96 20.83
CA ASP A 260 10.17 -7.48 20.95
C ASP A 260 9.71 -6.61 19.78
N PHE A 261 10.64 -5.92 19.12
CA PHE A 261 10.37 -5.17 17.91
C PHE A 261 10.06 -6.10 16.72
N GLN A 262 10.88 -7.13 16.49
CA GLN A 262 10.59 -8.13 15.46
C GLN A 262 9.27 -8.87 15.74
N LYS A 263 8.95 -9.16 17.01
CA LYS A 263 7.63 -9.69 17.39
C LYS A 263 6.50 -8.74 17.03
N LYS A 264 6.67 -7.42 17.23
CA LYS A 264 5.72 -6.39 16.78
C LYS A 264 5.58 -6.43 15.25
N LEU A 265 6.66 -6.49 14.49
CA LEU A 265 6.62 -6.53 13.02
C LEU A 265 5.94 -7.80 12.47
N ILE A 266 6.16 -8.95 13.10
CA ILE A 266 5.41 -10.18 12.77
C ILE A 266 3.91 -9.99 13.03
N ARG A 267 3.54 -9.26 14.09
CA ARG A 267 2.12 -8.93 14.33
C ARG A 267 1.57 -7.99 13.27
N GLU A 268 2.32 -6.97 12.87
CA GLU A 268 1.94 -6.04 11.79
C GLU A 268 1.67 -6.78 10.48
N THR A 269 2.43 -7.84 10.20
CA THR A 269 2.26 -8.68 9.02
C THR A 269 0.85 -9.27 8.88
N ALA A 270 0.10 -9.46 9.99
CA ALA A 270 -1.28 -9.95 9.93
C ALA A 270 -2.22 -8.99 9.15
N THR A 271 -1.89 -7.70 9.09
CA THR A 271 -2.65 -6.69 8.33
C THR A 271 -2.49 -6.84 6.81
N GLN A 272 -1.50 -7.61 6.35
CA GLN A 272 -1.26 -7.92 4.95
C GLN A 272 -2.18 -9.00 4.41
N PHE A 273 -3.03 -9.59 5.23
CA PHE A 273 -3.90 -10.70 4.83
C PHE A 273 -5.37 -10.39 5.09
N LEU A 274 -6.23 -10.92 4.23
CA LEU A 274 -7.68 -10.82 4.34
C LEU A 274 -8.31 -12.22 4.41
N ASP A 275 -9.25 -12.40 5.35
CA ASP A 275 -10.06 -13.61 5.42
C ASP A 275 -10.92 -13.79 4.16
N VAL A 276 -11.03 -15.01 3.66
CA VAL A 276 -11.81 -15.33 2.46
C VAL A 276 -13.32 -15.13 2.68
N ALA A 277 -13.85 -15.38 3.89
CA ALA A 277 -15.26 -15.14 4.17
C ALA A 277 -15.53 -13.62 4.23
N ALA A 278 -14.64 -12.84 4.85
CA ALA A 278 -14.72 -11.38 4.81
C ALA A 278 -14.59 -10.81 3.38
N PHE A 279 -13.68 -11.35 2.54
CA PHE A 279 -13.56 -10.97 1.14
C PHE A 279 -14.86 -11.15 0.36
N TYR A 280 -15.51 -12.30 0.47
CA TYR A 280 -16.81 -12.52 -0.16
C TYR A 280 -17.92 -11.69 0.52
N GLY A 281 -17.84 -11.50 1.83
CA GLY A 281 -18.73 -10.63 2.58
C GLY A 281 -18.71 -9.17 2.12
N LEU A 282 -17.58 -8.65 1.62
CA LEU A 282 -17.54 -7.32 0.99
C LEU A 282 -18.49 -7.19 -0.21
N HIS A 283 -18.92 -8.29 -0.83
CA HIS A 283 -19.89 -8.27 -1.93
C HIS A 283 -21.32 -7.94 -1.48
N THR A 284 -21.60 -7.89 -0.18
CA THR A 284 -22.87 -7.36 0.34
C THR A 284 -22.93 -5.83 0.34
N GLN A 285 -21.80 -5.16 0.09
CA GLN A 285 -21.71 -3.71 -0.03
C GLN A 285 -21.87 -3.29 -1.50
N GLY A 286 -22.62 -2.21 -1.74
CA GLY A 286 -22.85 -1.69 -3.09
C GLY A 286 -23.58 -2.68 -4.00
N LYS A 287 -23.13 -2.78 -5.26
CA LYS A 287 -23.72 -3.67 -6.29
C LYS A 287 -22.82 -4.88 -6.57
N GLY A 288 -22.38 -5.55 -5.51
CA GLY A 288 -21.47 -6.68 -5.59
C GLY A 288 -22.04 -7.89 -6.34
N LYS A 289 -21.14 -8.68 -6.96
CA LYS A 289 -21.48 -9.90 -7.71
C LYS A 289 -20.50 -11.04 -7.43
N ILE A 290 -21.02 -12.20 -7.08
CA ILE A 290 -20.24 -13.44 -7.02
C ILE A 290 -20.73 -14.39 -8.11
N HIS A 291 -19.86 -14.70 -9.06
CA HIS A 291 -20.11 -15.65 -10.15
C HIS A 291 -19.82 -17.08 -9.69
N LEU A 292 -20.66 -18.02 -10.11
CA LEU A 292 -20.51 -19.44 -9.83
C LEU A 292 -20.24 -20.24 -11.12
N ASN A 293 -19.74 -21.46 -10.99
CA ASN A 293 -19.35 -22.32 -12.11
C ASN A 293 -20.52 -22.86 -12.96
N ASP A 294 -21.76 -22.68 -12.53
CA ASP A 294 -22.95 -22.95 -13.32
C ASP A 294 -23.50 -21.70 -14.03
N HIS A 295 -22.72 -20.60 -14.06
CA HIS A 295 -23.09 -19.28 -14.61
C HIS A 295 -24.14 -18.52 -13.80
N SER A 296 -24.51 -18.99 -12.60
CA SER A 296 -25.35 -18.19 -11.69
C SER A 296 -24.56 -17.07 -11.01
N ILE A 297 -25.27 -16.00 -10.65
CA ILE A 297 -24.70 -14.80 -10.02
C ILE A 297 -25.43 -14.55 -8.69
N LEU A 298 -24.67 -14.40 -7.61
CA LEU A 298 -25.19 -14.03 -6.29
C LEU A 298 -25.03 -12.51 -6.10
N GLN A 299 -26.11 -11.86 -5.65
CA GLN A 299 -26.14 -10.40 -5.49
C GLN A 299 -26.83 -9.93 -4.20
N THR A 300 -27.67 -10.76 -3.58
CA THR A 300 -28.36 -10.37 -2.34
C THR A 300 -27.54 -10.77 -1.12
N VAL A 301 -27.75 -10.06 -0.01
CA VAL A 301 -27.10 -10.37 1.28
C VAL A 301 -27.35 -11.81 1.71
N ASP A 302 -28.60 -12.29 1.59
CA ASP A 302 -28.96 -13.67 1.94
C ASP A 302 -28.26 -14.71 1.07
N GLN A 303 -28.17 -14.46 -0.24
CA GLN A 303 -27.48 -15.37 -1.18
C GLN A 303 -25.98 -15.46 -0.86
N ILE A 304 -25.34 -14.31 -0.65
CA ILE A 304 -23.90 -14.24 -0.36
C ILE A 304 -23.61 -14.88 1.00
N ALA A 305 -24.39 -14.56 2.03
CA ALA A 305 -24.26 -15.16 3.36
C ALA A 305 -24.43 -16.69 3.32
N ALA A 306 -25.41 -17.18 2.57
CA ALA A 306 -25.62 -18.62 2.40
C ALA A 306 -24.43 -19.31 1.69
N GLN A 307 -23.78 -18.63 0.75
CA GLN A 307 -22.61 -19.16 0.04
C GLN A 307 -21.37 -19.30 0.93
N ILE A 308 -21.21 -18.43 1.94
CA ILE A 308 -20.05 -18.42 2.85
C ILE A 308 -20.34 -19.07 4.21
N VAL A 309 -21.57 -19.55 4.46
CA VAL A 309 -22.01 -20.04 5.78
C VAL A 309 -21.15 -21.17 6.37
N SER A 310 -20.49 -21.95 5.51
CA SER A 310 -19.62 -23.07 5.88
C SER A 310 -18.21 -22.65 6.34
N PHE A 311 -17.86 -21.36 6.24
CA PHE A 311 -16.65 -20.83 6.87
C PHE A 311 -16.90 -20.58 8.36
N ALA A 312 -15.91 -20.88 9.20
CA ALA A 312 -16.02 -20.64 10.64
C ALA A 312 -16.06 -19.14 10.98
N THR A 313 -15.66 -18.29 10.03
CA THR A 313 -15.64 -16.82 10.13
C THR A 313 -16.83 -16.16 9.41
N ALA A 314 -17.84 -16.93 8.98
CA ALA A 314 -18.98 -16.43 8.19
C ALA A 314 -19.76 -15.28 8.85
N GLU A 315 -19.71 -15.17 10.18
CA GLU A 315 -20.35 -14.09 10.96
C GLU A 315 -19.32 -13.19 11.67
N THR A 316 -18.03 -13.22 11.26
CA THR A 316 -16.95 -12.46 11.90
C THR A 316 -16.72 -11.12 11.20
N THR A 317 -16.72 -10.04 11.97
CA THR A 317 -16.27 -8.71 11.53
C THR A 317 -14.83 -8.48 11.97
N TYR A 318 -13.97 -8.09 11.05
CA TYR A 318 -12.57 -7.75 11.32
C TYR A 318 -12.40 -6.22 11.34
N LEU A 319 -11.76 -5.70 12.38
CA LEU A 319 -11.43 -4.28 12.52
C LEU A 319 -9.91 -4.08 12.51
N TYR A 320 -9.42 -3.28 11.57
CA TYR A 320 -8.05 -2.78 11.52
C TYR A 320 -8.05 -1.25 11.58
N ILE A 321 -7.17 -0.70 12.41
CA ILE A 321 -6.96 0.74 12.54
C ILE A 321 -5.48 1.01 12.28
N GLN A 322 -5.21 1.70 11.17
CA GLN A 322 -3.90 2.27 10.89
C GLN A 322 -3.76 3.57 11.69
N GLY A 323 -2.68 3.69 12.44
CA GLY A 323 -2.29 4.92 13.13
C GLY A 323 -1.09 5.57 12.45
N SER A 324 -0.34 6.33 13.25
CA SER A 324 0.81 7.11 12.80
C SER A 324 1.87 6.27 12.09
N ARG A 325 2.50 6.87 11.07
CA ARG A 325 3.59 6.24 10.32
C ARG A 325 3.24 4.92 9.64
N GLN A 326 1.98 4.79 9.21
CA GLN A 326 1.42 3.61 8.52
C GLN A 326 1.57 2.31 9.34
N ARG A 327 1.68 2.41 10.67
CA ARG A 327 1.67 1.28 11.60
C ARG A 327 0.28 1.08 12.21
N SER A 328 0.06 -0.02 12.91
CA SER A 328 -1.17 -0.24 13.68
C SER A 328 -1.42 0.82 14.74
N TYR A 329 -2.69 0.99 15.11
CA TYR A 329 -3.11 1.88 16.17
C TYR A 329 -2.49 1.52 17.53
N ASN A 330 -1.69 2.44 18.05
CA ASN A 330 -0.89 2.32 19.28
C ASN A 330 0.42 1.53 19.15
N PHE A 331 0.94 1.32 17.94
CA PHE A 331 2.23 0.66 17.72
C PHE A 331 3.38 1.29 18.54
N TYR A 332 3.36 2.63 18.62
CA TYR A 332 4.32 3.47 19.36
C TYR A 332 3.91 3.76 20.81
N GLY A 333 2.77 3.27 21.29
CA GLY A 333 2.31 3.46 22.68
C GLY A 333 1.71 4.83 23.01
N ASN A 334 1.59 5.74 22.03
CA ASN A 334 1.09 7.11 22.22
C ASN A 334 -0.43 7.20 22.51
N HIS A 335 -1.19 6.13 22.27
CA HIS A 335 -2.64 6.08 22.48
C HIS A 335 -3.08 5.46 23.81
N SER A 336 -2.17 4.91 24.60
CA SER A 336 -2.51 4.40 25.93
C SER A 336 -2.99 5.53 26.86
N LEU A 337 -4.02 5.25 27.66
CA LEU A 337 -4.44 6.15 28.73
C LEU A 337 -3.40 6.16 29.86
N GLN A 338 -3.29 7.28 30.58
CA GLN A 338 -2.36 7.39 31.70
C GLN A 338 -2.65 6.29 32.74
N GLY A 339 -1.64 5.48 33.07
CA GLY A 339 -1.75 4.39 34.04
C GLY A 339 -2.53 3.16 33.55
N SER A 340 -2.83 3.03 32.26
CA SER A 340 -3.56 1.90 31.68
C SER A 340 -3.00 1.48 30.32
N MET A 341 -3.07 0.20 29.99
CA MET A 341 -2.80 -0.28 28.61
C MET A 341 -4.00 -0.10 27.68
N ASN A 342 -5.18 0.23 28.23
CA ASN A 342 -6.38 0.45 27.43
C ASN A 342 -6.26 1.74 26.61
N ASN A 343 -6.78 1.68 25.38
CA ASN A 343 -6.62 2.73 24.38
C ASN A 343 -7.83 2.88 23.45
N MET A 344 -8.94 2.19 23.71
CA MET A 344 -10.19 2.37 22.98
C MET A 344 -11.40 2.01 23.84
N LYS A 345 -12.58 2.53 23.50
CA LYS A 345 -13.86 1.99 23.95
C LYS A 345 -14.56 1.32 22.76
N ILE A 346 -15.17 0.15 22.97
CA ILE A 346 -15.83 -0.64 21.92
C ILE A 346 -17.09 -1.33 22.44
N GLY A 347 -18.12 -1.41 21.60
CA GLY A 347 -19.38 -2.09 21.90
C GLY A 347 -20.34 -2.10 20.71
N THR A 348 -21.61 -2.39 20.98
CA THR A 348 -22.68 -2.45 19.96
C THR A 348 -23.55 -1.20 19.90
N ALA A 349 -23.45 -0.32 20.90
CA ALA A 349 -24.18 0.93 20.99
C ALA A 349 -23.37 1.99 21.76
N ALA A 350 -23.62 3.27 21.51
CA ALA A 350 -22.89 4.38 22.12
C ALA A 350 -22.99 4.42 23.66
N ASN A 351 -24.08 3.90 24.23
CA ASN A 351 -24.30 3.80 25.68
C ASN A 351 -23.80 2.48 26.30
N ASN A 352 -23.22 1.57 25.51
CA ASN A 352 -22.75 0.26 25.94
C ASN A 352 -21.32 0.02 25.44
N LEU A 353 -20.41 0.93 25.74
CA LEU A 353 -19.01 0.84 25.34
C LEU A 353 -18.16 0.34 26.50
N SER A 354 -17.32 -0.65 26.22
CA SER A 354 -16.36 -1.21 27.17
C SER A 354 -14.95 -0.72 26.86
N LEU A 355 -14.20 -0.32 27.89
CA LEU A 355 -12.81 0.08 27.76
C LEU A 355 -11.93 -1.15 27.49
N GLN A 356 -11.11 -1.12 26.44
CA GLN A 356 -10.27 -2.23 26.03
C GLN A 356 -8.92 -1.75 25.48
N GLN A 357 -7.98 -2.69 25.39
CA GLN A 357 -6.77 -2.56 24.58
C GLN A 357 -7.07 -3.08 23.16
N PHE A 358 -6.79 -2.27 22.14
CA PHE A 358 -6.94 -2.67 20.74
C PHE A 358 -5.98 -3.81 20.37
N GLU A 359 -4.69 -3.60 20.63
CA GLU A 359 -3.59 -4.50 20.25
C GLU A 359 -3.34 -5.65 21.24
N GLN A 360 -4.36 -6.16 21.95
CA GLN A 360 -4.18 -7.18 23.02
C GLN A 360 -3.54 -8.51 22.54
N GLY A 361 -3.26 -8.66 21.25
CA GLY A 361 -2.42 -9.74 20.73
C GLY A 361 -2.04 -9.56 19.25
N TRP A 362 -2.91 -8.96 18.45
CA TRP A 362 -2.72 -8.73 17.01
C TRP A 362 -3.41 -7.42 16.58
N PRO A 363 -2.92 -6.72 15.55
CA PRO A 363 -3.49 -5.46 15.07
C PRO A 363 -4.78 -5.62 14.26
N VAL A 364 -5.26 -6.86 14.07
CA VAL A 364 -6.54 -7.18 13.43
C VAL A 364 -7.48 -7.75 14.48
N LYS A 365 -8.51 -6.98 14.86
CA LYS A 365 -9.45 -7.35 15.93
C LYS A 365 -10.65 -8.11 15.37
N GLU A 366 -10.88 -9.32 15.89
CA GLU A 366 -12.01 -10.19 15.54
C GLU A 366 -13.24 -9.90 16.40
N LEU A 367 -14.37 -9.64 15.75
CA LEU A 367 -15.67 -9.37 16.37
C LEU A 367 -16.68 -10.40 15.88
N ASN A 368 -16.85 -11.48 16.64
CA ASN A 368 -17.72 -12.59 16.23
C ASN A 368 -19.21 -12.27 16.48
N ALA A 369 -20.04 -12.47 15.44
CA ALA A 369 -21.49 -12.38 15.47
C ALA A 369 -22.05 -11.10 16.11
N GLN A 370 -21.33 -9.98 15.98
CA GLN A 370 -21.79 -8.69 16.49
C GLN A 370 -22.83 -8.08 15.55
N PRO A 371 -23.99 -7.61 16.05
CA PRO A 371 -25.05 -7.03 15.21
C PRO A 371 -24.73 -5.62 14.69
N SER A 372 -23.81 -4.93 15.36
CA SER A 372 -23.37 -3.56 15.10
C SER A 372 -22.00 -3.35 15.74
N LEU A 373 -21.30 -2.28 15.33
CA LEU A 373 -20.03 -1.89 15.92
C LEU A 373 -20.05 -0.39 16.21
N VAL A 374 -19.68 -0.03 17.44
CA VAL A 374 -19.44 1.36 17.86
C VAL A 374 -18.09 1.43 18.56
N ILE A 375 -17.27 2.40 18.18
CA ILE A 375 -15.94 2.63 18.76
C ILE A 375 -15.77 4.08 19.23
N GLN A 376 -14.93 4.28 20.24
CA GLN A 376 -14.30 5.55 20.54
C GLN A 376 -12.79 5.34 20.66
N LEU A 377 -12.02 6.21 20.02
CA LEU A 377 -10.55 6.14 20.02
C LEU A 377 -10.01 7.24 20.94
N THR A 378 -8.78 7.07 21.42
CA THR A 378 -8.18 8.08 22.30
C THR A 378 -7.69 9.28 21.50
N THR A 379 -7.81 10.46 22.08
CA THR A 379 -7.37 11.71 21.48
C THR A 379 -6.74 12.62 22.53
N ASP A 380 -5.88 13.54 22.11
CA ASP A 380 -5.40 14.69 22.88
C ASP A 380 -6.23 15.96 22.58
N ASN A 381 -7.33 15.79 21.82
CA ASN A 381 -8.24 16.83 21.40
C ASN A 381 -7.58 17.95 20.57
N ASN A 382 -6.51 17.62 19.83
CA ASN A 382 -5.87 18.54 18.90
C ASN A 382 -6.75 18.82 17.67
N ASP A 383 -6.58 19.99 17.05
CA ASP A 383 -7.40 20.46 15.92
C ASP A 383 -7.07 19.77 14.58
N ALA A 384 -5.89 19.15 14.47
CA ALA A 384 -5.49 18.32 13.34
C ALA A 384 -6.08 16.89 13.41
N ALA A 385 -6.71 16.52 14.53
CA ALA A 385 -7.20 15.17 14.75
C ALA A 385 -8.24 14.79 13.69
N ALA A 386 -8.00 13.66 13.04
CA ALA A 386 -8.85 13.20 11.96
C ALA A 386 -8.83 11.68 11.76
N MET A 387 -9.88 11.21 11.10
CA MET A 387 -10.07 9.83 10.74
C MET A 387 -10.60 9.71 9.31
N TYR A 388 -10.17 8.68 8.60
CA TYR A 388 -10.74 8.28 7.32
C TYR A 388 -11.13 6.80 7.33
N VAL A 389 -12.36 6.50 6.94
CA VAL A 389 -12.84 5.12 6.80
C VAL A 389 -12.56 4.62 5.38
N LYS A 390 -11.41 3.96 5.22
CA LYS A 390 -10.97 3.34 3.96
C LYS A 390 -11.91 2.22 3.51
N GLN A 391 -12.32 1.36 4.44
CA GLN A 391 -13.21 0.23 4.18
C GLN A 391 -14.24 0.11 5.30
N GLY A 392 -15.50 -0.10 4.95
CA GLY A 392 -16.63 -0.16 5.88
C GLY A 392 -17.71 0.87 5.57
N VAL A 393 -18.88 0.68 6.20
CA VAL A 393 -20.07 1.53 6.04
C VAL A 393 -20.37 2.19 7.37
N LEU A 394 -20.39 3.52 7.41
CA LEU A 394 -20.76 4.28 8.60
C LEU A 394 -22.26 4.15 8.87
N HIS A 395 -22.66 4.18 10.14
CA HIS A 395 -24.06 4.30 10.51
C HIS A 395 -24.55 5.71 10.23
N THR A 396 -25.86 5.87 9.97
CA THR A 396 -26.48 7.19 9.70
C THR A 396 -26.29 8.19 10.83
N ASP A 397 -26.08 7.70 12.05
CA ASP A 397 -25.89 8.52 13.25
C ASP A 397 -24.44 8.97 13.44
N THR A 398 -23.52 8.57 12.56
CA THR A 398 -22.13 9.03 12.61
C THR A 398 -21.93 10.19 11.65
N ASP A 399 -21.80 11.39 12.21
CA ASP A 399 -21.48 12.60 11.46
C ASP A 399 -20.16 12.41 10.70
N ASN A 400 -20.19 12.65 9.40
CA ASN A 400 -19.03 12.50 8.54
C ASN A 400 -19.15 13.40 7.30
N GLU A 401 -18.03 13.61 6.63
CA GLU A 401 -17.90 14.34 5.38
C GLU A 401 -17.37 13.40 4.30
N ASP A 402 -18.21 12.49 3.81
CA ASP A 402 -17.81 11.42 2.87
C ASP A 402 -16.72 10.52 3.48
N TYR A 403 -17.04 9.89 4.61
CA TYR A 403 -16.16 8.99 5.36
C TYR A 403 -14.90 9.64 5.98
N PHE A 404 -14.69 10.94 5.79
CA PHE A 404 -13.82 11.75 6.64
C PHE A 404 -14.54 12.18 7.92
N ILE A 405 -13.91 12.00 9.07
CA ILE A 405 -14.45 12.38 10.38
C ILE A 405 -13.37 13.19 11.10
N ARG A 406 -13.63 14.48 11.33
CA ARG A 406 -12.66 15.45 11.87
C ARG A 406 -13.35 16.58 12.63
N GLY A 407 -12.58 17.38 13.37
CA GLY A 407 -13.10 18.56 14.08
C GLY A 407 -14.31 18.21 14.93
N LYS A 408 -15.41 18.98 14.81
CA LYS A 408 -16.65 18.74 15.56
C LYS A 408 -17.32 17.37 15.27
N ASN A 409 -17.02 16.73 14.14
CA ASN A 409 -17.58 15.40 13.83
C ASN A 409 -16.83 14.28 14.57
N LEU A 410 -15.56 14.53 14.94
CA LEU A 410 -14.70 13.57 15.64
C LEU A 410 -14.58 13.85 17.13
N LEU A 411 -14.37 15.11 17.49
CA LEU A 411 -13.97 15.56 18.82
C LEU A 411 -15.18 15.84 19.71
N GLN A 412 -15.01 15.62 21.02
CA GLN A 412 -16.04 15.89 22.02
C GLN A 412 -15.80 17.23 22.70
N GLU A 413 -16.82 18.06 22.82
CA GLU A 413 -16.76 19.28 23.63
C GLU A 413 -16.89 18.95 25.12
N ALA A 414 -16.18 19.67 25.98
CA ALA A 414 -16.23 19.44 27.42
C ALA A 414 -17.65 19.66 27.98
N GLY A 415 -18.13 18.72 28.79
CA GLY A 415 -19.46 18.76 29.39
C GLY A 415 -19.67 17.68 30.44
N THR A 416 -20.80 17.74 31.15
CA THR A 416 -21.11 16.79 32.23
C THR A 416 -21.17 15.36 31.71
N GLY A 417 -20.28 14.49 32.23
CA GLY A 417 -20.22 13.07 31.85
C GLY A 417 -19.51 12.80 30.51
N ILE A 418 -18.90 13.82 29.89
CA ILE A 418 -18.13 13.68 28.65
C ILE A 418 -16.64 13.48 28.99
N ASP A 419 -16.05 12.46 28.40
CA ASP A 419 -14.63 12.12 28.56
C ASP A 419 -13.85 12.55 27.31
N THR A 420 -13.26 13.74 27.35
CA THR A 420 -12.52 14.36 26.23
C THR A 420 -11.21 13.66 25.90
N ASN A 421 -10.82 12.62 26.65
CA ASN A 421 -9.72 11.73 26.25
C ASN A 421 -10.11 10.79 25.10
N PHE A 422 -11.39 10.79 24.71
CA PHE A 422 -11.94 9.98 23.63
C PHE A 422 -12.60 10.83 22.55
N THR A 423 -12.69 10.27 21.35
CA THR A 423 -13.52 10.80 20.26
C THR A 423 -15.01 10.66 20.58
N LYS A 424 -15.88 11.31 19.80
CA LYS A 424 -17.29 10.96 19.72
C LYS A 424 -17.45 9.47 19.35
N PRO A 425 -18.55 8.81 19.75
CA PRO A 425 -18.86 7.46 19.29
C PRO A 425 -18.99 7.41 17.76
N ILE A 426 -18.22 6.53 17.15
CA ILE A 426 -18.24 6.26 15.71
C ILE A 426 -18.93 4.92 15.52
N ALA A 427 -20.07 4.91 14.86
CA ALA A 427 -20.89 3.72 14.63
C ALA A 427 -20.78 3.24 13.17
N PHE A 428 -20.76 1.91 13.00
CA PHE A 428 -20.69 1.25 11.70
C PHE A 428 -21.93 0.38 11.47
N SER A 429 -22.39 0.39 10.22
CA SER A 429 -23.44 -0.49 9.73
C SER A 429 -22.85 -1.81 9.26
N LEU A 430 -23.30 -2.92 9.83
CA LEU A 430 -22.91 -4.26 9.41
C LEU A 430 -24.03 -4.90 8.58
N SER A 431 -23.68 -5.57 7.47
CA SER A 431 -24.67 -6.27 6.65
C SER A 431 -25.25 -7.47 7.39
N ARG A 432 -26.58 -7.64 7.28
CA ARG A 432 -27.30 -8.72 7.97
C ARG A 432 -28.27 -9.42 7.03
N THR A 433 -28.42 -10.71 7.22
CA THR A 433 -29.42 -11.52 6.53
C THR A 433 -30.83 -11.18 7.01
N SER A 434 -31.84 -11.62 6.27
CA SER A 434 -33.25 -11.56 6.70
C SER A 434 -33.49 -12.32 8.01
N GLY A 435 -32.66 -13.32 8.32
CA GLY A 435 -32.62 -14.03 9.60
C GLY A 435 -31.84 -13.31 10.71
N ASN A 436 -31.48 -12.04 10.52
CA ASN A 436 -30.79 -11.19 11.47
C ASN A 436 -29.36 -11.65 11.84
N LYS A 437 -28.73 -12.49 11.01
CA LYS A 437 -27.33 -12.92 11.19
C LYS A 437 -26.39 -11.94 10.52
N THR A 438 -25.31 -11.59 11.21
CA THR A 438 -24.24 -10.75 10.64
C THR A 438 -23.50 -11.51 9.55
N VAL A 439 -23.19 -10.84 8.46
CA VAL A 439 -22.34 -11.38 7.40
C VAL A 439 -20.90 -10.95 7.66
N ALA A 440 -19.94 -11.84 7.40
CA ALA A 440 -18.52 -11.55 7.54
C ALA A 440 -18.15 -10.21 6.87
N SER A 441 -17.33 -9.41 7.53
CA SER A 441 -16.99 -8.08 7.00
C SER A 441 -15.60 -7.63 7.44
N PHE A 442 -15.06 -6.65 6.74
CA PHE A 442 -13.78 -6.02 7.04
C PHE A 442 -13.97 -4.50 7.12
N ILE A 443 -13.45 -3.91 8.19
CA ILE A 443 -13.46 -2.47 8.45
C ILE A 443 -12.00 -2.03 8.61
N GLN A 444 -11.61 -1.06 7.80
CA GLN A 444 -10.27 -0.46 7.83
C GLN A 444 -10.39 1.05 7.96
N LEU A 445 -9.72 1.60 8.98
CA LEU A 445 -9.64 3.04 9.23
C LEU A 445 -8.19 3.51 9.20
N ILE A 446 -8.00 4.78 8.92
CA ILE A 446 -6.79 5.55 9.20
C ILE A 446 -7.16 6.57 10.26
N TYR A 447 -6.39 6.66 11.34
CA TYR A 447 -6.68 7.54 12.47
C TYR A 447 -5.42 8.24 12.99
N GLU A 448 -5.43 9.57 12.91
CA GLU A 448 -4.42 10.44 13.50
C GLU A 448 -5.12 11.32 14.53
N GLY A 449 -5.15 10.88 15.80
CA GLY A 449 -5.90 11.59 16.84
C GLY A 449 -5.09 12.02 18.06
N LYS A 450 -3.81 11.63 18.13
CA LYS A 450 -2.86 12.09 19.16
C LYS A 450 -1.55 12.46 18.51
N THR A 451 -0.97 13.57 18.94
CA THR A 451 0.33 14.03 18.50
C THR A 451 1.40 13.00 18.86
N LEU A 452 2.22 12.61 17.89
CA LEU A 452 3.37 11.75 18.12
C LEU A 452 4.59 12.62 18.48
N GLN A 453 5.11 12.45 19.70
CA GLN A 453 6.27 13.19 20.19
C GLN A 453 7.52 12.31 20.14
N ILE A 454 8.62 12.88 19.67
CA ILE A 454 9.93 12.23 19.60
C ILE A 454 10.90 12.96 20.51
N THR A 455 11.60 12.23 21.36
CA THR A 455 12.61 12.79 22.25
C THR A 455 13.99 12.47 21.72
N SER A 456 14.80 13.49 21.49
CA SER A 456 16.23 13.35 21.19
C SER A 456 17.04 13.72 22.41
N GLU A 457 18.05 12.91 22.70
CA GLU A 457 19.00 13.13 23.77
C GLU A 457 20.35 13.53 23.17
N THR A 458 20.90 14.66 23.61
CA THR A 458 22.24 15.11 23.20
C THR A 458 23.13 15.22 24.43
N PRO A 459 24.42 14.81 24.36
CA PRO A 459 25.35 15.02 25.45
C PRO A 459 25.39 16.49 25.85
N GLY A 460 25.47 16.76 27.15
CA GLY A 460 25.66 18.13 27.62
C GLY A 460 26.96 18.74 27.06
N ALA A 461 27.02 20.06 27.02
CA ALA A 461 28.09 20.80 26.32
C ALA A 461 29.50 20.42 26.80
N ASN A 462 29.64 19.95 28.04
CA ASN A 462 30.91 19.51 28.62
C ASN A 462 30.84 18.08 29.19
N PRO A 463 31.97 17.35 29.28
CA PRO A 463 32.03 16.05 29.95
C PRO A 463 31.52 16.13 31.40
N GLY A 464 30.43 15.40 31.71
CA GLY A 464 29.79 15.39 33.03
C GLY A 464 28.51 16.24 33.13
N ASP A 465 28.20 17.06 32.11
CA ASP A 465 26.92 17.77 32.03
C ASP A 465 25.76 16.79 31.80
N PRO A 466 24.56 17.07 32.34
CA PRO A 466 23.38 16.27 32.08
C PRO A 466 23.03 16.28 30.59
N VAL A 467 22.46 15.17 30.13
CA VAL A 467 21.93 15.03 28.78
C VAL A 467 20.83 16.08 28.55
N VAL A 468 20.88 16.77 27.42
CA VAL A 468 19.81 17.69 27.00
C VAL A 468 18.78 16.89 26.21
N THR A 469 17.58 16.76 26.78
CA THR A 469 16.43 16.16 26.11
C THR A 469 15.64 17.23 25.35
N THR A 470 15.53 17.07 24.04
CA THR A 470 14.70 17.93 23.18
C THR A 470 13.52 17.12 22.65
N SER A 471 12.31 17.65 22.77
CA SER A 471 11.10 17.02 22.25
C SER A 471 10.63 17.67 20.96
N TYR A 472 10.36 16.85 19.96
CA TYR A 472 9.86 17.25 18.65
C TYR A 472 8.47 16.66 18.45
N ASN A 473 7.51 17.49 18.05
CA ASN A 473 6.20 17.01 17.59
C ASN A 473 6.28 16.71 16.10
N LEU A 474 5.75 15.57 15.69
CA LEU A 474 5.70 15.20 14.28
C LEU A 474 4.62 16.03 13.57
N LYS A 475 4.98 16.73 12.50
CA LYS A 475 4.04 17.44 11.62
C LYS A 475 3.56 16.48 10.51
N ASP A 476 2.41 16.78 9.90
CA ASP A 476 1.91 16.00 8.76
C ASP A 476 3.00 15.79 7.69
N ILE A 477 3.73 16.84 7.32
CA ILE A 477 4.76 16.78 6.26
C ILE A 477 5.96 15.90 6.62
N ASP A 478 6.25 15.71 7.92
CA ASP A 478 7.41 14.93 8.40
C ASP A 478 7.21 13.42 8.23
N ASP A 479 6.00 12.98 7.84
CA ASP A 479 5.65 11.57 7.66
C ASP A 479 5.14 11.24 6.23
N VAL A 480 5.22 12.21 5.32
CA VAL A 480 4.77 12.06 3.92
C VAL A 480 5.83 11.40 3.04
N PHE A 481 7.04 11.93 3.04
CA PHE A 481 8.07 11.54 2.08
C PHE A 481 8.90 10.37 2.61
N GLY A 482 8.42 9.15 2.34
CA GLY A 482 9.14 7.88 2.57
C GLY A 482 9.86 7.37 1.33
N LEU A 483 10.09 6.05 1.25
CA LEU A 483 10.73 5.35 0.11
C LEU A 483 12.20 5.73 -0.15
N ILE A 484 12.90 6.26 0.85
CA ILE A 484 14.25 6.84 0.69
C ILE A 484 15.27 5.79 0.21
N ASN A 485 15.31 4.63 0.87
CA ASN A 485 16.28 3.56 0.66
C ASN A 485 15.68 2.32 -0.05
N VAL A 486 14.55 2.46 -0.73
CA VAL A 486 13.91 1.32 -1.40
C VAL A 486 14.54 1.04 -2.76
N THR A 487 14.55 -0.24 -3.12
CA THR A 487 14.95 -0.71 -4.45
C THR A 487 13.70 -1.18 -5.21
N PRO A 488 13.41 -0.62 -6.40
CA PRO A 488 12.28 -1.07 -7.23
C PRO A 488 12.37 -2.56 -7.55
N GLY A 489 11.23 -3.27 -7.51
CA GLY A 489 11.16 -4.66 -7.98
C GLY A 489 11.20 -4.78 -9.51
N ILE A 490 10.72 -3.75 -10.21
CA ILE A 490 10.77 -3.66 -11.68
C ILE A 490 12.20 -3.32 -12.10
N GLN A 491 12.77 -4.17 -12.94
CA GLN A 491 14.10 -3.95 -13.52
C GLN A 491 13.97 -3.12 -14.81
N THR A 492 14.90 -2.18 -15.01
CA THR A 492 15.01 -1.43 -16.27
C THR A 492 15.61 -2.31 -17.35
N LYS A 493 15.28 -2.05 -18.61
CA LYS A 493 15.94 -2.74 -19.72
C LYS A 493 17.41 -2.29 -19.79
N PRO A 494 18.36 -3.22 -20.04
CA PRO A 494 19.74 -2.84 -20.29
C PRO A 494 19.84 -1.89 -21.50
N ASN A 495 20.68 -0.86 -21.40
CA ASN A 495 20.96 0.11 -22.47
C ASN A 495 19.76 0.98 -22.91
N THR A 496 18.78 1.18 -22.05
CA THR A 496 17.72 2.19 -22.24
C THR A 496 17.85 3.30 -21.21
N SER A 497 17.44 4.51 -21.58
CA SER A 497 17.26 5.63 -20.64
C SER A 497 15.94 5.46 -19.84
N GLU A 498 15.58 4.24 -19.45
CA GLU A 498 14.40 3.98 -18.62
C GLU A 498 14.78 4.22 -17.15
N LEU A 499 14.06 5.11 -16.47
CA LEU A 499 14.19 5.30 -15.03
C LEU A 499 12.97 4.75 -14.31
N THR A 500 13.20 4.14 -13.16
CA THR A 500 12.16 3.54 -12.35
C THR A 500 11.46 4.57 -11.48
N TYR A 501 10.18 4.32 -11.22
CA TYR A 501 9.47 4.96 -10.12
C TYR A 501 8.71 3.92 -9.30
N VAL A 502 8.59 4.20 -8.01
CA VAL A 502 7.98 3.31 -7.02
C VAL A 502 6.90 4.07 -6.26
N ILE A 503 5.87 3.35 -5.84
CA ILE A 503 4.73 3.89 -5.11
C ILE A 503 4.53 3.04 -3.86
N ASP A 504 4.32 3.71 -2.73
CA ASP A 504 3.80 3.10 -1.51
C ASP A 504 2.28 3.07 -1.60
N PRO A 505 1.62 1.91 -1.70
CA PRO A 505 0.16 1.85 -1.82
C PRO A 505 -0.57 2.18 -0.51
N ASN A 506 0.13 2.29 0.62
CA ASN A 506 -0.50 2.59 1.90
C ASN A 506 -0.90 4.07 1.98
N LEU A 507 -2.18 4.31 2.25
CA LEU A 507 -2.72 5.65 2.37
C LEU A 507 -2.19 6.35 3.63
N LEU A 508 -1.90 7.64 3.49
CA LEU A 508 -1.59 8.59 4.54
C LEU A 508 -2.73 9.60 4.64
N LEU A 509 -2.98 10.11 5.84
CA LEU A 509 -3.89 11.22 6.08
C LEU A 509 -3.06 12.50 6.21
N ILE A 510 -3.34 13.50 5.37
CA ILE A 510 -2.62 14.77 5.39
C ILE A 510 -3.57 15.95 5.36
N ASP A 511 -3.12 17.08 5.89
CA ASP A 511 -3.80 18.35 5.79
C ASP A 511 -3.25 19.29 4.71
N PHE A 512 -4.10 20.21 4.28
CA PHE A 512 -3.73 21.39 3.51
C PHE A 512 -4.36 22.62 4.15
N GLN A 513 -3.56 23.65 4.39
CA GLN A 513 -4.06 24.94 4.88
C GLN A 513 -4.99 25.58 3.85
N ASN A 514 -6.12 26.12 4.30
CA ASN A 514 -7.07 26.85 3.47
C ASN A 514 -7.09 28.35 3.79
N LYS A 515 -7.59 29.17 2.85
CA LYS A 515 -7.59 30.65 2.98
C LYS A 515 -8.52 31.18 4.08
N ALA A 516 -9.44 30.35 4.59
CA ALA A 516 -10.32 30.69 5.70
C ALA A 516 -9.68 30.42 7.08
N GLY A 517 -8.42 29.95 7.13
CA GLY A 517 -7.72 29.60 8.36
C GLY A 517 -8.05 28.20 8.90
N GLY A 518 -8.81 27.40 8.14
CA GLY A 518 -9.07 25.99 8.43
C GLY A 518 -8.18 25.05 7.61
N LYS A 519 -8.42 23.73 7.76
CA LYS A 519 -7.67 22.68 7.07
C LYS A 519 -8.57 21.91 6.11
N ASP A 520 -8.14 21.70 4.87
CA ASP A 520 -8.65 20.64 4.00
C ASP A 520 -7.93 19.35 4.36
N ILE A 521 -8.61 18.21 4.27
CA ILE A 521 -8.03 16.91 4.60
C ILE A 521 -8.02 16.00 3.38
N ALA A 522 -6.94 15.28 3.17
CA ALA A 522 -6.80 14.35 2.06
C ALA A 522 -6.22 13.02 2.50
N THR A 523 -6.59 11.98 1.76
CA THR A 523 -5.85 10.73 1.73
C THR A 523 -4.92 10.74 0.52
N VAL A 524 -3.65 10.40 0.76
CA VAL A 524 -2.62 10.36 -0.29
C VAL A 524 -1.78 9.10 -0.20
N THR A 525 -1.15 8.72 -1.29
CA THR A 525 0.01 7.81 -1.29
C THR A 525 1.28 8.57 -1.65
N THR A 526 2.44 7.94 -1.50
CA THR A 526 3.74 8.55 -1.83
C THR A 526 4.38 7.84 -3.02
N LYS A 527 4.92 8.62 -3.96
CA LYS A 527 5.67 8.15 -5.11
C LYS A 527 7.10 8.71 -5.08
N LYS A 528 8.08 7.88 -5.40
CA LYS A 528 9.47 8.28 -5.65
C LYS A 528 9.78 8.08 -7.13
N VAL A 529 10.31 9.12 -7.77
CA VAL A 529 10.72 9.13 -9.18
C VAL A 529 12.18 9.54 -9.24
N GLU A 530 12.98 8.81 -10.01
CA GLU A 530 14.35 9.23 -10.35
C GLU A 530 14.32 9.85 -11.76
N ASP A 531 15.02 10.98 -11.93
CA ASP A 531 15.16 11.63 -13.24
C ASP A 531 16.61 12.11 -13.48
N GLN A 532 16.92 12.42 -14.73
CA GLN A 532 18.22 12.94 -15.13
C GLN A 532 18.06 14.14 -16.07
N ILE A 533 18.82 15.19 -15.82
CA ILE A 533 18.89 16.38 -16.67
C ILE A 533 20.33 16.68 -17.08
N MET A 534 20.54 17.22 -18.28
CA MET A 534 21.82 17.73 -18.75
C MET A 534 22.03 19.16 -18.26
N LYS A 535 23.16 19.40 -17.61
CA LYS A 535 23.63 20.73 -17.20
C LYS A 535 24.26 21.46 -18.39
N ASN A 536 24.92 20.70 -19.26
CA ASN A 536 25.58 21.10 -20.50
C ASN A 536 25.78 19.83 -21.37
N ASP A 537 26.52 19.93 -22.48
CA ASP A 537 26.73 18.82 -23.43
C ASP A 537 27.50 17.62 -22.84
N THR A 538 28.13 17.75 -21.67
CA THR A 538 29.02 16.74 -21.08
C THR A 538 28.65 16.32 -19.66
N GLU A 539 27.90 17.13 -18.93
CA GLU A 539 27.58 16.90 -17.53
C GLU A 539 26.08 16.77 -17.33
N SER A 540 25.68 15.75 -16.59
CA SER A 540 24.30 15.55 -16.14
C SER A 540 24.15 15.74 -14.63
N LEU A 541 22.90 15.89 -14.20
CA LEU A 541 22.46 15.83 -12.81
C LEU A 541 21.38 14.78 -12.69
N GLU A 542 21.61 13.79 -11.85
CA GLU A 542 20.57 12.85 -11.42
C GLU A 542 19.83 13.45 -10.22
N ARG A 543 18.51 13.30 -10.21
CA ARG A 543 17.65 13.85 -9.17
C ARG A 543 16.62 12.83 -8.72
N VAL A 544 16.07 13.08 -7.54
CA VAL A 544 15.02 12.28 -6.94
C VAL A 544 13.89 13.22 -6.55
N THR A 545 12.69 12.87 -7.00
CA THR A 545 11.45 13.58 -6.68
C THR A 545 10.52 12.66 -5.92
N TYR A 546 10.10 13.12 -4.74
CA TYR A 546 9.03 12.52 -3.97
C TYR A 546 7.76 13.35 -4.19
N GLU A 547 6.63 12.71 -4.47
CA GLU A 547 5.35 13.40 -4.60
C GLU A 547 4.22 12.64 -3.89
N THR A 548 3.22 13.39 -3.44
CA THR A 548 1.95 12.80 -3.00
C THR A 548 1.06 12.51 -4.20
N LEU A 549 0.40 11.37 -4.20
CA LEU A 549 -0.65 11.01 -5.14
C LEU A 549 -2.00 11.07 -4.44
N LEU A 550 -2.90 11.91 -4.92
CA LEU A 550 -4.19 12.15 -4.28
C LEU A 550 -5.13 10.96 -4.49
N ASN A 551 -5.64 10.41 -3.38
CA ASN A 551 -6.68 9.39 -3.41
C ASN A 551 -8.07 9.98 -3.20
N ASN A 552 -8.27 10.77 -2.14
CA ASN A 552 -9.52 11.51 -1.91
C ASN A 552 -9.23 12.79 -1.11
N ILE A 553 -10.09 13.80 -1.22
CA ILE A 553 -9.96 15.06 -0.50
C ILE A 553 -11.32 15.60 -0.07
N ARG A 554 -11.38 16.13 1.15
CA ARG A 554 -12.51 16.89 1.65
C ARG A 554 -12.10 18.31 2.03
N GLN A 555 -12.76 19.26 1.38
CA GLN A 555 -12.50 20.69 1.52
C GLN A 555 -13.49 21.31 2.52
N GLY A 556 -13.04 22.31 3.27
CA GLY A 556 -13.93 23.11 4.13
C GLY A 556 -14.78 24.07 3.28
N PHE A 557 -16.10 23.88 3.24
CA PHE A 557 -17.00 24.69 2.42
C PHE A 557 -17.64 25.84 3.20
N ASP A 558 -16.82 26.78 3.67
CA ASP A 558 -17.31 28.06 4.21
C ASP A 558 -16.78 29.22 3.35
N GLY A 559 -17.55 29.65 2.34
CA GLY A 559 -17.34 30.93 1.63
C GLY A 559 -17.05 30.85 0.12
N PHE A 560 -16.89 32.03 -0.49
CA PHE A 560 -16.58 32.27 -1.92
C PHE A 560 -15.10 32.00 -2.29
N TYR A 561 -14.40 31.15 -1.55
CA TYR A 561 -12.97 30.91 -1.75
C TYR A 561 -12.72 29.93 -2.90
N GLN A 562 -11.55 30.10 -3.54
CA GLN A 562 -11.04 29.22 -4.58
C GLN A 562 -10.89 27.79 -4.04
N SER A 563 -11.54 26.83 -4.69
CA SER A 563 -11.45 25.41 -4.34
C SER A 563 -10.11 24.79 -4.76
N ARG A 564 -9.77 23.68 -4.11
CA ARG A 564 -8.59 22.88 -4.44
C ARG A 564 -8.90 21.89 -5.56
N SER A 565 -7.91 21.57 -6.40
CA SER A 565 -8.02 20.51 -7.39
C SER A 565 -8.34 19.19 -6.69
N ALA A 566 -9.32 18.48 -7.21
CA ALA A 566 -9.77 17.19 -6.70
C ALA A 566 -9.35 16.05 -7.65
N TYR A 567 -8.32 16.29 -8.48
CA TYR A 567 -7.80 15.30 -9.42
C TYR A 567 -7.21 14.10 -8.68
N GLN A 568 -7.84 12.93 -8.84
CA GLN A 568 -7.38 11.68 -8.24
C GLN A 568 -6.28 11.07 -9.12
N ASP A 569 -5.12 10.84 -8.51
CA ASP A 569 -4.01 10.17 -9.17
C ASP A 569 -4.29 8.65 -9.25
N ASN A 570 -4.00 8.04 -10.39
CA ASN A 570 -4.04 6.59 -10.55
C ASN A 570 -2.74 6.08 -11.17
N SER A 571 -1.77 5.76 -10.32
CA SER A 571 -0.47 5.30 -10.76
C SER A 571 -0.04 4.03 -10.01
N ASN A 572 0.70 3.18 -10.72
CA ASN A 572 1.35 1.98 -10.20
C ASN A 572 2.84 2.10 -10.47
N GLY A 573 3.69 1.45 -9.67
CA GLY A 573 5.14 1.44 -9.91
C GLY A 573 5.48 1.01 -11.34
N GLY A 574 6.55 1.57 -11.90
CA GLY A 574 6.84 1.40 -13.31
C GLY A 574 8.15 2.03 -13.75
N THR A 575 8.29 2.22 -15.05
CA THR A 575 9.42 2.89 -15.68
C THR A 575 8.94 4.04 -16.56
N ILE A 576 9.71 5.12 -16.62
CA ILE A 576 9.53 6.23 -17.56
C ILE A 576 10.72 6.21 -18.52
N THR A 577 10.47 6.30 -19.82
CA THR A 577 11.53 6.38 -20.83
C THR A 577 11.97 7.82 -21.01
N TYR A 578 13.27 8.07 -20.87
CA TYR A 578 13.88 9.38 -21.06
C TYR A 578 14.48 9.49 -22.46
N SER A 579 14.43 10.68 -23.04
CA SER A 579 15.22 11.04 -24.21
C SER A 579 16.63 11.46 -23.79
N ASP A 580 17.64 10.97 -24.49
CA ASP A 580 19.04 11.39 -24.40
C ASP A 580 19.35 12.68 -25.18
N THR A 581 18.37 13.20 -25.94
CA THR A 581 18.53 14.38 -26.81
C THR A 581 17.86 15.66 -26.27
N ILE A 582 17.00 15.55 -25.26
CA ILE A 582 16.30 16.69 -24.62
C ILE A 582 16.24 16.51 -23.10
N ASN A 583 16.29 17.62 -22.35
CA ASN A 583 16.09 17.60 -20.90
C ASN A 583 14.65 17.23 -20.56
N ASN A 584 14.45 16.04 -20.00
CA ASN A 584 13.15 15.59 -19.53
C ASN A 584 13.00 15.97 -18.06
N PHE A 585 12.78 17.26 -17.81
CA PHE A 585 12.46 17.72 -16.47
C PHE A 585 11.25 16.95 -15.94
N TYR A 586 11.36 16.44 -14.71
CA TYR A 586 10.20 15.92 -14.01
C TYR A 586 9.04 16.93 -14.04
N SER A 587 7.91 16.52 -14.62
CA SER A 587 6.66 17.25 -14.55
C SER A 587 5.64 16.38 -13.80
N PRO A 588 4.94 16.95 -12.81
CA PRO A 588 3.75 16.32 -12.25
C PRO A 588 2.73 15.99 -13.35
N GLU A 589 1.88 15.00 -13.10
CA GLU A 589 0.77 14.67 -13.99
C GLU A 589 -0.22 15.85 -14.08
N LYS A 590 -0.83 16.03 -15.26
CA LYS A 590 -1.86 17.06 -15.45
C LYS A 590 -2.99 16.85 -14.44
N PRO A 591 -3.58 17.93 -13.88
CA PRO A 591 -3.52 19.32 -14.33
C PRO A 591 -2.41 20.15 -13.67
N TYR A 592 -1.45 19.52 -12.98
CA TYR A 592 -0.42 20.23 -12.23
C TYR A 592 0.78 20.62 -13.09
N TYR A 593 1.39 21.77 -12.77
CA TYR A 593 2.68 22.16 -13.33
C TYR A 593 3.49 22.96 -12.31
N LEU A 594 4.82 22.95 -12.47
CA LEU A 594 5.73 23.70 -11.61
C LEU A 594 6.00 25.10 -12.20
N HIS A 595 5.97 26.11 -11.33
CA HIS A 595 6.29 27.50 -11.64
C HIS A 595 7.55 27.93 -10.89
N THR A 596 8.39 28.72 -11.55
CA THR A 596 9.69 29.13 -11.03
C THR A 596 9.71 30.60 -10.65
N GLU A 597 10.21 30.91 -9.46
CA GLU A 597 10.45 32.27 -8.97
C GLU A 597 11.92 32.40 -8.54
N ILE A 598 12.59 33.48 -8.94
CA ILE A 598 14.00 33.72 -8.64
C ILE A 598 14.08 34.88 -7.66
N PHE A 599 14.79 34.68 -6.55
CA PHE A 599 14.99 35.68 -5.51
C PHE A 599 16.35 35.46 -4.83
N ASN A 600 16.79 36.41 -4.01
CA ASN A 600 17.98 36.25 -3.19
C ASN A 600 17.61 36.00 -1.73
N ASP A 601 18.26 35.02 -1.11
CA ASP A 601 18.11 34.80 0.33
C ASP A 601 18.73 35.95 1.14
N LEU A 602 18.56 35.91 2.47
CA LEU A 602 19.14 36.92 3.37
C LEU A 602 20.67 36.97 3.36
N GLU A 603 21.33 35.94 2.85
CA GLU A 603 22.79 35.83 2.71
C GLU A 603 23.27 36.34 1.35
N GLY A 604 22.35 36.70 0.44
CA GLY A 604 22.63 37.19 -0.91
C GLY A 604 22.81 36.08 -1.95
N ASN A 605 22.52 34.83 -1.62
CA ASN A 605 22.57 33.71 -2.57
C ASN A 605 21.32 33.72 -3.45
N THR A 606 21.49 33.56 -4.77
CA THR A 606 20.38 33.39 -5.68
C THR A 606 19.72 32.03 -5.50
N ILE A 607 18.42 32.03 -5.19
CA ILE A 607 17.58 30.85 -5.01
C ILE A 607 16.60 30.77 -6.18
N THR A 608 16.43 29.55 -6.70
CA THR A 608 15.35 29.22 -7.65
C THR A 608 14.24 28.52 -6.87
N GLY A 609 13.23 29.28 -6.45
CA GLY A 609 12.04 28.76 -5.79
C GLY A 609 11.11 28.09 -6.79
N LEU A 610 10.59 26.91 -6.45
CA LEU A 610 9.54 26.25 -7.21
C LEU A 610 8.23 26.30 -6.42
N SER A 611 7.13 26.54 -7.12
CA SER A 611 5.76 26.40 -6.61
C SER A 611 4.94 25.51 -7.54
N ILE A 612 3.90 24.87 -7.02
CA ILE A 612 2.97 24.08 -7.82
C ILE A 612 1.73 24.90 -8.16
N ARG A 613 1.27 24.80 -9.40
CA ARG A 613 0.04 25.45 -9.91
C ARG A 613 -0.78 24.45 -10.70
N THR A 614 -2.02 24.82 -11.00
CA THR A 614 -2.95 24.01 -11.81
C THR A 614 -3.33 24.76 -13.09
N GLU A 615 -3.52 24.05 -14.20
CA GLU A 615 -3.99 24.63 -15.48
C GLU A 615 -5.32 25.38 -15.31
N GLU A 616 -6.21 24.86 -14.46
CA GLU A 616 -7.56 25.41 -14.21
C GLU A 616 -7.60 26.57 -13.21
N LYS A 617 -6.44 27.04 -12.72
CA LYS A 617 -6.35 28.03 -11.63
C LYS A 617 -7.20 27.64 -10.42
N THR A 618 -7.15 26.38 -9.98
CA THR A 618 -7.60 25.94 -8.64
C THR A 618 -6.40 25.91 -7.69
N LEU A 619 -6.64 25.74 -6.38
CA LEU A 619 -5.54 25.50 -5.45
C LEU A 619 -4.97 24.08 -5.67
N PRO A 620 -3.65 23.85 -5.59
CA PRO A 620 -3.09 22.51 -5.73
C PRO A 620 -3.34 21.63 -4.49
N SER A 621 -3.50 20.32 -4.69
CA SER A 621 -3.66 19.28 -3.66
C SER A 621 -2.52 18.25 -3.68
N LYS A 622 -1.31 18.72 -4.01
CA LYS A 622 -0.12 17.88 -4.15
C LYS A 622 1.06 18.51 -3.40
N LYS A 623 1.82 17.70 -2.66
CA LYS A 623 3.07 18.08 -2.01
C LYS A 623 4.24 17.37 -2.70
N LEU A 624 5.36 18.07 -2.88
CA LEU A 624 6.54 17.57 -3.58
C LEU A 624 7.82 17.88 -2.81
N LEU A 625 8.75 16.93 -2.80
CA LEU A 625 10.14 17.11 -2.35
C LEU A 625 11.09 16.74 -3.47
N GLY A 626 11.90 17.69 -3.94
CA GLY A 626 12.91 17.48 -4.98
C GLY A 626 14.32 17.71 -4.46
N ILE A 627 15.18 16.69 -4.54
CA ILE A 627 16.60 16.77 -4.16
C ILE A 627 17.48 16.10 -5.21
N SER A 628 18.77 16.43 -5.26
CA SER A 628 19.72 15.71 -6.11
C SER A 628 19.92 14.27 -5.61
N LYS A 629 20.34 13.36 -6.49
CA LYS A 629 20.66 11.99 -6.10
C LYS A 629 21.79 11.93 -5.07
N ILE A 630 22.82 12.77 -5.23
CA ILE A 630 23.93 12.89 -4.28
C ILE A 630 23.43 13.29 -2.88
N GLU A 631 22.46 14.20 -2.78
CA GLU A 631 21.82 14.54 -1.51
C GLU A 631 21.02 13.37 -0.94
N ASN A 632 20.24 12.68 -1.78
CA ASN A 632 19.49 11.49 -1.38
C ASN A 632 20.39 10.37 -0.84
N ASP A 633 21.52 10.11 -1.50
CA ASP A 633 22.46 9.06 -1.15
C ASP A 633 23.11 9.29 0.23
N LYS A 634 23.29 10.55 0.65
CA LYS A 634 23.69 10.88 2.04
C LYS A 634 22.70 10.31 3.05
N PHE A 635 21.41 10.37 2.75
CA PHE A 635 20.37 9.86 3.63
C PHE A 635 20.28 8.33 3.61
N ILE A 636 20.48 7.70 2.45
CA ILE A 636 20.61 6.24 2.37
C ILE A 636 21.77 5.74 3.23
N LEU A 637 22.92 6.43 3.20
CA LEU A 637 24.07 6.08 4.05
C LEU A 637 23.74 6.20 5.54
N LEU A 638 23.04 7.26 5.96
CA LEU A 638 22.60 7.41 7.35
C LEU A 638 21.63 6.29 7.76
N ILE A 639 20.63 5.98 6.93
CA ILE A 639 19.68 4.89 7.20
C ILE A 639 20.42 3.57 7.43
N ASN A 640 21.40 3.25 6.58
CA ASN A 640 22.18 2.02 6.70
C ASN A 640 23.10 2.05 7.94
N GLN A 641 23.78 3.17 8.20
CA GLN A 641 24.68 3.33 9.35
C GLN A 641 23.94 3.15 10.69
N TYR A 642 22.75 3.71 10.82
CA TYR A 642 21.94 3.63 12.03
C TYR A 642 20.94 2.46 12.01
N SER A 643 20.91 1.69 10.91
CA SER A 643 19.98 0.57 10.69
C SER A 643 18.52 0.97 10.97
N LEU A 644 18.10 2.10 10.39
CA LEU A 644 16.75 2.64 10.58
C LEU A 644 15.72 1.91 9.70
N ASN A 645 14.53 1.71 10.26
CA ASN A 645 13.39 1.11 9.58
C ASN A 645 12.27 2.12 9.42
N ASN A 646 11.38 1.90 8.44
CA ASN A 646 10.33 2.86 8.09
C ASN A 646 10.86 4.32 7.96
N PRO A 647 11.99 4.56 7.26
CA PRO A 647 12.62 5.88 7.24
C PRO A 647 11.82 6.87 6.40
N LYS A 648 11.64 8.09 6.93
CA LYS A 648 10.95 9.20 6.27
C LYS A 648 11.70 10.50 6.49
N PHE A 649 11.50 11.47 5.59
CA PHE A 649 12.12 12.79 5.75
C PHE A 649 11.43 13.60 6.83
N TYR A 650 12.22 14.08 7.78
CA TYR A 650 11.80 15.06 8.77
C TYR A 650 12.26 16.46 8.34
N LEU A 651 11.33 17.40 8.24
CA LEU A 651 11.61 18.78 7.81
C LEU A 651 11.79 19.65 9.06
N LYS A 652 13.04 19.84 9.48
CA LYS A 652 13.36 20.75 10.60
C LYS A 652 13.39 22.18 10.09
N ASN A 653 12.49 23.03 10.60
CA ASN A 653 12.52 24.45 10.28
C ASN A 653 13.78 25.12 10.87
N GLU A 654 14.44 25.97 10.08
CA GLU A 654 15.58 26.75 10.56
C GLU A 654 15.13 27.93 11.45
N LEU A 655 13.88 28.35 11.35
CA LEU A 655 13.22 29.25 12.28
C LEU A 655 12.59 28.44 13.43
N SER A 656 12.57 29.02 14.62
CA SER A 656 11.98 28.39 15.82
C SER A 656 10.46 28.26 15.77
N ASP A 657 9.79 29.04 14.93
CA ASP A 657 8.34 29.09 14.79
C ASP A 657 7.94 28.69 13.37
N GLU A 658 7.15 27.64 13.25
CA GLU A 658 6.65 27.09 11.98
C GLU A 658 5.70 28.03 11.24
N THR A 659 5.16 29.06 11.91
CA THR A 659 4.27 30.06 11.30
C THR A 659 5.02 31.21 10.64
N ILE A 660 6.31 31.38 10.92
CA ILE A 660 7.13 32.48 10.41
C ILE A 660 7.82 32.08 9.10
N ALA A 661 7.99 33.04 8.21
CA ALA A 661 8.75 32.93 6.97
C ALA A 661 9.86 34.00 6.91
N TYR A 662 10.90 33.72 6.14
CA TYR A 662 11.84 34.74 5.71
C TYR A 662 11.21 35.60 4.61
N THR A 663 11.65 36.84 4.49
CA THR A 663 11.28 37.72 3.36
C THR A 663 12.55 38.11 2.61
N SER A 664 12.63 37.75 1.34
CA SER A 664 13.74 38.12 0.44
C SER A 664 13.74 39.63 0.11
N LEU A 665 14.84 40.12 -0.47
CA LEU A 665 14.95 41.51 -0.93
C LEU A 665 13.91 41.85 -2.01
N GLU A 666 13.52 40.86 -2.80
CA GLU A 666 12.48 40.95 -3.83
C GLU A 666 11.05 40.89 -3.25
N GLY A 667 10.90 40.74 -1.93
CA GLY A 667 9.60 40.67 -1.25
C GLY A 667 8.92 39.30 -1.32
N ILE A 668 9.64 38.25 -1.73
CA ILE A 668 9.15 36.87 -1.74
C ILE A 668 9.28 36.28 -0.34
N GLU A 669 8.18 35.79 0.21
CA GLU A 669 8.16 35.01 1.46
C GLU A 669 8.57 33.56 1.18
N TYR A 670 9.49 33.03 1.98
CA TYR A 670 9.97 31.67 1.83
C TYR A 670 10.36 31.05 3.17
N LYS A 671 10.33 29.72 3.24
CA LYS A 671 10.84 28.95 4.38
C LYS A 671 12.03 28.11 3.96
N LYS A 672 12.98 27.92 4.90
CA LYS A 672 14.18 27.11 4.74
C LYS A 672 14.15 26.01 5.79
N TYR A 673 14.25 24.77 5.34
CA TYR A 673 14.24 23.57 6.18
C TYR A 673 15.56 22.82 6.03
N SER A 674 16.10 22.31 7.13
CA SER A 674 17.16 21.30 7.10
C SER A 674 16.53 19.91 7.09
N LEU A 675 16.84 19.12 6.07
CA LEU A 675 16.35 17.75 5.94
C LEU A 675 17.08 16.81 6.89
N CYS A 676 16.29 16.04 7.62
CA CYS A 676 16.72 15.00 8.56
C CYS A 676 15.98 13.70 8.24
N ILE A 677 16.38 12.59 8.87
CA ILE A 677 15.66 11.31 8.77
C ILE A 677 15.01 11.01 10.10
N ILE A 678 13.76 10.59 10.07
CA ILE A 678 13.10 9.95 11.19
C ILE A 678 12.84 8.47 10.86
N GLY A 679 13.19 7.57 11.78
CA GLY A 679 13.04 6.13 11.60
C GLY A 679 12.86 5.37 12.90
N GLU A 680 12.52 4.10 12.77
CA GLU A 680 12.46 3.11 13.85
C GLU A 680 13.86 2.51 14.02
N ASN A 681 14.45 2.61 15.21
CA ASN A 681 15.70 1.93 15.53
C ASN A 681 15.49 0.41 15.74
N GLN A 682 16.55 -0.32 16.07
CA GLN A 682 16.51 -1.78 16.24
C GLN A 682 15.66 -2.26 17.44
N THR A 683 15.22 -1.37 18.33
CA THR A 683 14.29 -1.67 19.43
C THR A 683 12.86 -1.19 19.14
N GLY A 684 12.62 -0.58 17.98
CA GLY A 684 11.33 -0.02 17.58
C GLY A 684 11.04 1.36 18.17
N GLY A 685 12.02 1.99 18.82
CA GLY A 685 11.94 3.39 19.25
C GLY A 685 12.13 4.33 18.07
N LEU A 686 11.51 5.51 18.14
CA LEU A 686 11.68 6.55 17.12
C LEU A 686 12.92 7.38 17.39
N GLU A 687 13.70 7.61 16.34
CA GLU A 687 14.93 8.41 16.39
C GLU A 687 14.99 9.38 15.20
N ILE A 688 15.51 10.59 15.45
CA ILE A 688 15.78 11.58 14.41
C ILE A 688 17.30 11.66 14.22
N ILE A 689 17.75 11.45 12.99
CA ILE A 689 19.16 11.50 12.61
C ILE A 689 19.40 12.72 11.71
N PHE A 690 20.40 13.50 12.11
CA PHE A 690 20.86 14.69 11.39
C PHE A 690 22.07 14.35 10.52
N PRO A 691 22.11 14.79 9.24
CA PRO A 691 23.32 14.66 8.45
C PRO A 691 24.42 15.59 8.99
N ILE A 692 25.68 15.15 8.90
CA ILE A 692 26.86 15.96 9.28
C ILE A 692 26.88 17.29 8.50
N ASN A 693 26.57 17.22 7.21
CA ASN A 693 26.41 18.38 6.35
C ASN A 693 24.92 18.54 6.04
N SER A 694 24.33 19.63 6.52
CA SER A 694 22.91 19.95 6.28
C SER A 694 22.58 19.94 4.79
N VAL A 695 21.44 19.32 4.47
CA VAL A 695 20.81 19.45 3.14
C VAL A 695 19.62 20.36 3.32
N TYR A 696 19.70 21.55 2.72
CA TYR A 696 18.65 22.55 2.84
C TYR A 696 17.66 22.43 1.69
N VAL A 697 16.38 22.53 2.03
CA VAL A 697 15.29 22.72 1.07
C VAL A 697 14.53 24.00 1.35
N THR A 698 14.11 24.66 0.29
CA THR A 698 13.30 25.87 0.36
C THR A 698 11.92 25.65 -0.20
N THR A 699 10.93 26.35 0.36
CA THR A 699 9.55 26.39 -0.16
C THR A 699 9.03 27.83 -0.11
N ILE A 700 8.20 28.18 -1.11
CA ILE A 700 7.49 29.47 -1.22
C ILE A 700 5.96 29.31 -1.10
N ASP A 701 5.46 28.07 -1.15
CA ASP A 701 4.02 27.75 -1.14
C ASP A 701 3.62 26.72 -0.08
N ASN A 702 4.59 26.20 0.70
CA ASN A 702 4.43 25.07 1.65
C ASN A 702 3.93 23.76 1.01
N LEU A 703 4.05 23.64 -0.32
CA LEU A 703 3.66 22.45 -1.08
C LEU A 703 4.88 21.85 -1.80
N VAL A 704 5.73 22.69 -2.38
CA VAL A 704 6.94 22.27 -3.09
C VAL A 704 8.16 22.63 -2.28
N PHE A 705 8.93 21.60 -1.90
CA PHE A 705 10.16 21.70 -1.14
C PHE A 705 11.31 21.25 -2.05
N THR A 706 12.30 22.11 -2.30
CA THR A 706 13.40 21.73 -3.22
C THR A 706 14.75 22.17 -2.72
N SER A 707 15.77 21.35 -2.97
CA SER A 707 17.16 21.78 -2.80
C SER A 707 17.56 22.72 -3.94
N ASN A 708 18.54 23.59 -3.68
CA ASN A 708 19.02 24.52 -4.70
C ASN A 708 19.59 23.77 -5.92
N ASP A 709 20.28 22.64 -5.70
CA ASP A 709 20.83 21.82 -6.78
C ASP A 709 19.75 21.19 -7.65
N TYR A 710 18.61 20.80 -7.06
CA TYR A 710 17.46 20.30 -7.81
C TYR A 710 16.82 21.39 -8.68
N ALA A 711 16.61 22.58 -8.11
CA ALA A 711 15.77 23.61 -8.69
C ALA A 711 16.50 24.53 -9.69
N LYS A 712 17.81 24.79 -9.52
CA LYS A 712 18.55 25.81 -10.30
C LYS A 712 18.56 25.60 -11.81
N PHE A 713 18.34 24.37 -12.26
CA PHE A 713 18.30 24.01 -13.69
C PHE A 713 16.88 23.93 -14.26
N TYR A 714 15.84 24.11 -13.44
CA TYR A 714 14.45 24.05 -13.91
C TYR A 714 14.18 25.21 -14.91
N PRO A 715 13.37 24.99 -15.97
CA PRO A 715 13.10 26.03 -16.95
C PRO A 715 12.52 27.29 -16.33
N LYS A 716 13.12 28.44 -16.68
CA LYS A 716 12.66 29.76 -16.23
C LYS A 716 11.47 30.18 -17.07
N PHE A 717 10.26 29.94 -16.60
CA PHE A 717 9.05 30.42 -17.25
C PHE A 717 8.85 31.91 -16.97
N SER A 718 9.17 32.78 -17.95
CA SER A 718 8.74 34.17 -17.89
C SER A 718 7.22 34.26 -18.14
N LYS A 719 6.54 35.22 -17.51
CA LYS A 719 5.08 35.46 -17.61
C LYS A 719 4.53 35.61 -19.04
N GLU A 720 5.36 35.67 -20.07
CA GLU A 720 4.97 35.89 -21.47
C GLU A 720 4.74 34.60 -22.29
N ILE A 721 5.09 33.42 -21.79
CA ILE A 721 5.02 32.16 -22.57
C ILE A 721 3.96 31.22 -22.01
N ILE A 722 2.69 31.66 -21.99
CA ILE A 722 1.54 30.76 -21.72
C ILE A 722 0.83 30.36 -23.04
N PHE A 723 1.16 30.99 -24.18
CA PHE A 723 0.47 30.74 -25.46
C PHE A 723 1.27 30.01 -26.54
N LYS A 724 2.49 29.52 -26.25
CA LYS A 724 3.36 28.92 -27.29
C LYS A 724 3.71 27.44 -27.11
N LEU A 725 3.21 26.75 -26.09
CA LEU A 725 3.55 25.34 -25.84
C LEU A 725 2.52 24.32 -26.40
N ASP A 726 1.47 24.76 -27.09
CA ASP A 726 0.55 23.88 -27.84
C ASP A 726 1.01 23.57 -29.28
N LEU A 727 2.23 23.95 -29.64
CA LEU A 727 2.87 23.60 -30.90
C LEU A 727 4.34 23.31 -30.59
N PHE A 728 4.70 22.06 -30.29
CA PHE A 728 5.88 21.33 -30.79
C PHE A 728 5.94 19.94 -30.17
#